data_AF-A0A835M965-F1
#
_entry.id   AF-A0A835M965-F1
#
_cell.length_a   1.000
_cell.length_b   1.000
_cell.length_c   1.000
_cell.angle_alpha   90.00
_cell.angle_beta   90.00
_cell.angle_gamma   90.00
#
_symmetry.space_group_name_H-M   'P 1'
#
loop_
_entity.id
_entity.type
_entity.pdbx_description
1 polymer ?
#
loop_
_entity_poly.entity_id
_entity_poly.type
_entity_poly.pdbx_seq_one_letter_code
_entity_poly.pdbx_strand_id
1 'polypeptide(L)'
;MSMPMNVPLVAGNLAFSGFDCGQERGDGSILSPIAKQDHNLKDKSEGSEKSLGEPLRASGKLLKKNKTKGKVVVLEVKNASRERGDLSLLFTGITALTSCGQRRNNLLPHTTSELLKASIDDRGFVFLALRKACSSVTFALSSNGRGGGVGVENKKMESTLKEISNGASVLDMESNSKSCVGGGVEDFYGEDHATEDQFVTPWTISVASGYSLLRDPHHNKGLAFTGKERDAHYLRGLLPPTTVSQDLQVKKMMHNLREYQVPLQRYVAMMDLQERNERLFYKLLMDNVEELLPVVYTPTVGEACQKYGSIFRRPQGLYISLKEKGKILEVLKNWPERSIQVIVVTDGERILGLGDLGCQCLPITIDVGTNNEKLLNDEFYIGLRQKRATGQEYSELLHEFMSAVKQNYGEKVLIQFEDFANHNAFELLSKYRTSHLVFNDDIQAGTGIAELIALEMSKQTKAPVQETRKKVWLVDSKGLIVSSRKDSLQHFKQPWAHEHEPVKNLLDAVKVIKPTVLIGTSGVGQTFTKEVVEAMASFNEKPVIFALSNPTSQSECTAEEAYTWSKGRAIFASGSPFDPVEYEGKVYTPGQGNNAYIFPGFGLGLIISGAIRVHDDMLLAASNVAAKVYELGLASRLPRPENLVKYAESCMYSPNYRSYR
;
A
#
# COMPACT_ATOMS: atom_id res chain seq x y z
N MET A 1 7.56 59.73 2.46
CA MET A 1 7.80 58.93 3.67
C MET A 1 8.20 57.54 3.17
N SER A 2 9.48 57.18 2.97
CA SER A 2 10.76 57.66 3.54
C SER A 2 10.79 57.59 5.07
N MET A 3 11.75 56.92 5.74
CA MET A 3 13.02 56.30 5.29
C MET A 3 13.31 54.97 6.05
N PRO A 4 14.33 54.17 5.67
CA PRO A 4 14.59 52.85 6.24
C PRO A 4 15.56 52.86 7.44
N MET A 5 15.67 51.71 8.13
CA MET A 5 16.77 51.40 9.06
C MET A 5 17.69 50.35 8.42
N ASN A 6 19.01 50.52 8.58
CA ASN A 6 20.02 49.72 7.89
C ASN A 6 20.91 48.93 8.87
N VAL A 7 21.65 47.95 8.36
CA VAL A 7 22.29 46.87 9.15
C VAL A 7 23.79 47.17 9.44
N PRO A 8 24.32 46.70 10.58
CA PRO A 8 25.53 45.85 10.56
C PRO A 8 25.27 44.54 11.35
N LEU A 9 25.61 43.33 10.91
CA LEU A 9 26.69 42.86 10.01
C LEU A 9 28.09 43.04 10.62
N VAL A 10 28.42 42.15 11.56
CA VAL A 10 29.77 41.90 12.05
C VAL A 10 30.17 40.49 11.61
N ALA A 11 31.33 40.35 10.97
CA ALA A 11 31.92 39.06 10.63
C ALA A 11 32.98 38.66 11.68
N GLY A 12 33.08 37.37 11.98
CA GLY A 12 34.05 36.84 12.95
C GLY A 12 34.49 35.42 12.62
N ASN A 13 35.58 35.30 11.86
CA ASN A 13 36.34 34.05 11.77
C ASN A 13 37.32 33.99 12.94
N LEU A 14 37.42 32.83 13.59
CA LEU A 14 38.67 32.30 14.18
C LEU A 14 38.51 30.80 14.48
N ALA A 15 39.62 30.09 14.71
CA ALA A 15 39.65 28.63 14.73
C ALA A 15 40.63 28.07 15.79
N PHE A 16 40.61 26.74 15.95
CA PHE A 16 41.55 25.90 16.70
C PHE A 16 41.62 26.02 18.24
N SER A 17 40.98 25.06 18.90
CA SER A 17 41.65 24.10 19.81
C SER A 17 40.71 22.90 20.04
N GLY A 18 41.16 21.67 20.29
CA GLY A 18 42.54 21.17 20.35
C GLY A 18 42.91 20.65 21.73
N PHE A 19 42.37 19.47 22.11
CA PHE A 19 42.85 18.68 23.25
C PHE A 19 42.77 17.19 22.94
N ASP A 20 43.58 16.39 23.63
CA ASP A 20 44.07 15.09 23.19
C ASP A 20 44.21 14.08 24.35
N CYS A 21 44.24 12.80 23.99
CA CYS A 21 44.70 11.60 24.70
C CYS A 21 44.28 11.32 26.16
N GLY A 22 43.80 10.08 26.39
CA GLY A 22 43.73 9.45 27.72
C GLY A 22 43.70 7.92 27.59
N GLN A 23 44.76 7.24 28.05
CA GLN A 23 44.89 5.77 27.99
C GLN A 23 44.90 5.13 29.38
N GLU A 24 44.04 4.13 29.60
CA GLU A 24 44.30 2.94 30.44
C GLU A 24 43.62 1.76 29.70
N ARG A 25 44.27 0.66 29.29
CA ARG A 25 45.12 -0.36 29.95
C ARG A 25 44.36 -1.26 30.95
N GLY A 26 44.31 -2.55 30.62
CA GLY A 26 43.86 -3.66 31.47
C GLY A 26 44.13 -4.99 30.74
N ASP A 27 44.93 -5.88 31.35
CA ASP A 27 45.49 -7.08 30.70
C ASP A 27 44.70 -8.38 30.98
N GLY A 28 44.90 -9.42 30.15
CA GLY A 28 44.41 -10.80 30.38
C GLY A 28 43.91 -11.51 29.11
N SER A 29 44.70 -12.24 28.31
CA SER A 29 45.38 -13.54 28.57
C SER A 29 44.42 -14.76 28.55
N ILE A 30 44.69 -15.94 27.94
CA ILE A 30 45.74 -16.40 27.00
C ILE A 30 45.38 -17.82 26.43
N LEU A 31 46.11 -18.30 25.39
CA LEU A 31 46.21 -19.71 24.87
C LEU A 31 45.04 -20.39 24.10
N SER A 32 45.40 -20.89 22.91
CA SER A 32 44.98 -22.16 22.25
C SER A 32 46.14 -23.20 22.45
N PRO A 33 46.38 -24.35 21.72
CA PRO A 33 45.71 -24.97 20.55
C PRO A 33 45.69 -26.54 20.46
N ILE A 34 45.19 -27.07 19.32
CA ILE A 34 45.56 -28.33 18.59
C ILE A 34 45.40 -29.75 19.23
N ALA A 35 44.57 -30.60 18.59
CA ALA A 35 44.82 -32.00 18.11
C ALA A 35 43.48 -32.60 17.59
N LYS A 36 43.26 -33.34 16.48
CA LYS A 36 43.97 -34.29 15.57
C LYS A 36 44.04 -35.77 16.02
N GLN A 37 43.17 -36.61 15.46
CA GLN A 37 43.32 -38.02 14.98
C GLN A 37 41.97 -38.79 15.07
N ASP A 38 41.81 -40.01 14.54
CA ASP A 38 41.84 -40.45 13.12
C ASP A 38 41.31 -41.92 13.01
N HIS A 39 41.10 -42.41 11.78
CA HIS A 39 41.07 -43.83 11.37
C HIS A 39 39.93 -44.82 11.73
N ASN A 40 39.44 -45.47 10.64
CA ASN A 40 39.17 -46.92 10.47
C ASN A 40 37.91 -47.59 11.05
N LEU A 41 37.40 -48.71 10.51
CA LEU A 41 37.27 -49.26 9.13
C LEU A 41 36.66 -50.68 9.23
N LYS A 42 35.61 -50.98 8.45
CA LYS A 42 35.22 -52.29 7.81
C LYS A 42 33.69 -52.36 7.62
N ASP A 43 33.05 -52.81 6.53
CA ASP A 43 33.38 -53.56 5.29
C ASP A 43 32.61 -54.92 5.23
N LYS A 44 32.20 -55.35 4.01
CA LYS A 44 31.52 -56.63 3.64
C LYS A 44 30.03 -56.76 4.03
N SER A 45 29.16 -57.56 3.37
CA SER A 45 29.19 -58.40 2.13
C SER A 45 27.75 -58.93 1.81
N GLU A 46 27.32 -59.46 0.65
CA GLU A 46 27.68 -59.41 -0.80
C GLU A 46 26.56 -60.14 -1.61
N GLY A 47 26.31 -59.80 -2.89
CA GLY A 47 25.49 -60.59 -3.85
C GLY A 47 23.96 -60.30 -3.95
N SER A 48 23.24 -60.71 -5.02
CA SER A 48 23.66 -61.27 -6.33
C SER A 48 22.56 -61.24 -7.44
N GLU A 49 22.96 -60.79 -8.64
CA GLU A 49 22.57 -61.19 -10.02
C GLU A 49 21.13 -61.52 -10.53
N LYS A 50 20.84 -61.04 -11.77
CA LYS A 50 20.06 -61.67 -12.89
C LYS A 50 18.50 -61.74 -12.75
N SER A 51 17.68 -61.72 -13.82
CA SER A 51 17.88 -61.62 -15.29
C SER A 51 16.64 -61.10 -16.07
N LEU A 52 16.88 -60.47 -17.22
CA LEU A 52 16.10 -60.43 -18.50
C LEU A 52 14.58 -60.73 -18.54
N GLY A 53 13.80 -59.85 -19.20
CA GLY A 53 12.47 -60.19 -19.73
C GLY A 53 11.54 -59.02 -20.13
N GLU A 54 11.39 -58.76 -21.44
CA GLU A 54 10.27 -58.01 -22.03
C GLU A 54 9.15 -58.98 -22.52
N PRO A 55 7.95 -58.53 -22.95
CA PRO A 55 7.25 -57.25 -22.69
C PRO A 55 5.86 -57.47 -22.03
N LEU A 56 5.30 -56.46 -21.35
CA LEU A 56 3.92 -56.51 -20.84
C LEU A 56 2.99 -55.50 -21.50
N ARG A 57 1.96 -56.02 -22.18
CA ARG A 57 0.83 -55.25 -22.73
C ARG A 57 -0.42 -55.51 -21.88
N ALA A 58 -1.28 -54.49 -21.80
CA ALA A 58 -2.67 -54.50 -21.31
C ALA A 58 -2.97 -54.32 -19.80
N SER A 59 -4.19 -53.82 -19.56
CA SER A 59 -4.99 -53.84 -18.33
C SER A 59 -4.50 -53.02 -17.13
N GLY A 60 -4.94 -51.76 -17.06
CA GLY A 60 -4.55 -50.82 -16.01
C GLY A 60 -5.21 -51.02 -14.63
N LYS A 61 -4.42 -50.76 -13.59
CA LYS A 61 -4.83 -50.44 -12.20
C LYS A 61 -3.65 -49.75 -11.49
N LEU A 62 -3.63 -48.40 -11.42
CA LEU A 62 -3.15 -47.60 -10.26
C LEU A 62 -3.20 -46.06 -10.48
N LEU A 63 -4.39 -45.50 -10.76
CA LEU A 63 -4.65 -44.06 -10.62
C LEU A 63 -5.79 -43.80 -9.63
N LYS A 64 -5.55 -44.13 -8.36
CA LYS A 64 -6.37 -43.71 -7.21
C LYS A 64 -5.48 -43.26 -6.06
N LYS A 65 -5.87 -42.14 -5.44
CA LYS A 65 -5.24 -41.47 -4.28
C LYS A 65 -3.84 -40.88 -4.52
N ASN A 66 -3.83 -39.63 -4.99
CA ASN A 66 -3.31 -38.56 -4.14
C ASN A 66 -4.11 -37.25 -4.34
N LYS A 67 -5.35 -37.24 -3.81
CA LYS A 67 -6.06 -35.99 -3.52
C LYS A 67 -5.60 -35.52 -2.14
N THR A 68 -4.61 -34.65 -2.07
CA THR A 68 -4.18 -33.98 -0.84
C THR A 68 -5.34 -33.17 -0.28
N LYS A 69 -5.89 -33.59 0.86
CA LYS A 69 -7.00 -32.93 1.55
C LYS A 69 -6.50 -31.74 2.37
N GLY A 70 -6.03 -30.70 1.69
CA GLY A 70 -5.60 -29.46 2.34
C GLY A 70 -6.71 -28.85 3.20
N LYS A 71 -6.33 -28.35 4.38
CA LYS A 71 -7.16 -27.58 5.30
C LYS A 71 -6.39 -26.34 5.76
N VAL A 72 -7.09 -25.25 6.02
CA VAL A 72 -6.52 -24.00 6.53
C VAL A 72 -7.10 -23.71 7.91
N VAL A 73 -6.27 -23.26 8.85
CA VAL A 73 -6.71 -22.60 10.08
C VAL A 73 -6.23 -21.15 10.06
N VAL A 74 -7.13 -20.22 10.35
CA VAL A 74 -6.85 -18.78 10.51
C VAL A 74 -7.13 -18.38 11.97
N LEU A 75 -6.18 -17.71 12.63
CA LEU A 75 -6.34 -17.15 13.97
C LEU A 75 -6.74 -15.67 13.85
N GLU A 76 -7.88 -15.29 14.44
CA GLU A 76 -8.54 -14.00 14.19
C GLU A 76 -9.22 -13.42 15.44
N VAL A 77 -8.82 -12.21 15.82
CA VAL A 77 -9.08 -11.58 17.14
C VAL A 77 -9.15 -10.05 16.96
N LYS A 78 -9.87 -9.23 17.74
CA LYS A 78 -11.26 -9.18 18.28
C LYS A 78 -11.46 -7.70 18.74
N ASN A 79 -12.64 -7.15 19.04
CA ASN A 79 -13.98 -7.71 19.26
C ASN A 79 -15.07 -6.77 18.66
N ALA A 80 -16.35 -7.18 18.71
CA ALA A 80 -17.50 -6.32 18.42
C ALA A 80 -18.78 -6.86 19.11
N SER A 81 -19.75 -6.02 19.49
CA SER A 81 -20.94 -6.45 20.23
C SER A 81 -22.22 -5.69 19.83
N ARG A 82 -23.18 -6.43 19.23
CA ARG A 82 -24.48 -5.95 18.68
C ARG A 82 -24.31 -4.94 17.51
N GLU A 83 -25.30 -4.75 16.62
CA GLU A 83 -26.61 -5.39 16.51
C GLU A 83 -26.86 -6.01 15.10
N ARG A 84 -28.07 -5.91 14.51
CA ARG A 84 -28.52 -6.76 13.37
C ARG A 84 -28.28 -6.13 12.00
N GLY A 85 -27.90 -6.96 11.02
CA GLY A 85 -27.96 -6.67 9.60
C GLY A 85 -27.48 -7.86 8.77
N ASP A 86 -28.30 -8.36 7.84
CA ASP A 86 -27.89 -9.33 6.82
C ASP A 86 -26.93 -8.69 5.82
N LEU A 87 -25.84 -9.39 5.45
CA LEU A 87 -25.26 -9.39 4.08
C LEU A 87 -24.00 -10.26 3.97
N SER A 88 -23.84 -10.88 2.79
CA SER A 88 -22.65 -11.63 2.34
C SER A 88 -21.94 -10.83 1.21
N LEU A 89 -20.77 -11.14 0.62
CA LEU A 89 -19.87 -12.33 0.50
C LEU A 89 -18.50 -11.82 -0.13
N LEU A 90 -17.65 -12.69 -0.76
CA LEU A 90 -16.65 -12.39 -1.84
C LEU A 90 -15.24 -11.83 -1.39
N PHE A 91 -14.06 -11.85 -2.08
CA PHE A 91 -13.34 -12.64 -3.14
C PHE A 91 -11.78 -12.42 -3.04
N THR A 92 -10.92 -13.20 -3.72
CA THR A 92 -9.51 -13.63 -3.39
C THR A 92 -8.26 -12.84 -3.83
N GLY A 93 -7.14 -12.99 -3.07
CA GLY A 93 -5.75 -12.62 -3.47
C GLY A 93 -4.52 -13.53 -3.11
N ILE A 94 -4.64 -14.79 -2.64
CA ILE A 94 -3.48 -15.51 -2.01
C ILE A 94 -2.45 -16.20 -2.94
N THR A 95 -2.71 -16.32 -4.24
CA THR A 95 -1.98 -17.23 -5.16
C THR A 95 -0.50 -16.84 -5.45
N ALA A 96 -0.06 -15.65 -5.07
CA ALA A 96 1.26 -15.11 -5.46
C ALA A 96 2.47 -15.66 -4.68
N LEU A 97 2.28 -16.21 -3.48
CA LEU A 97 3.38 -16.45 -2.51
C LEU A 97 4.17 -17.76 -2.71
N THR A 98 3.77 -18.66 -3.62
CA THR A 98 4.31 -20.04 -3.68
C THR A 98 5.37 -20.29 -4.76
N SER A 99 5.65 -19.33 -5.65
CA SER A 99 6.54 -19.53 -6.81
C SER A 99 7.97 -18.99 -6.63
N CYS A 100 8.19 -18.02 -5.74
CA CYS A 100 9.50 -17.38 -5.56
C CYS A 100 10.43 -18.19 -4.62
N GLY A 101 10.70 -19.46 -4.97
CA GLY A 101 11.29 -20.42 -4.02
C GLY A 101 12.32 -21.42 -4.53
N GLN A 102 12.66 -21.46 -5.83
CA GLN A 102 13.68 -22.39 -6.34
C GLN A 102 14.31 -21.95 -7.68
N ARG A 103 15.64 -21.86 -7.74
CA ARG A 103 16.44 -21.80 -8.97
C ARG A 103 17.39 -23.00 -9.03
N ARG A 104 17.41 -23.73 -10.16
CA ARG A 104 18.56 -24.52 -10.63
C ARG A 104 18.44 -24.82 -12.13
N ASN A 105 19.53 -25.34 -12.72
CA ASN A 105 19.84 -25.18 -14.13
C ASN A 105 19.48 -26.39 -15.02
N ASN A 106 19.53 -26.14 -16.34
CA ASN A 106 19.84 -27.06 -17.46
C ASN A 106 18.70 -27.84 -18.17
N LEU A 107 18.48 -27.40 -19.42
CA LEU A 107 18.38 -28.18 -20.67
C LEU A 107 17.04 -28.84 -21.10
N LEU A 108 16.93 -28.95 -22.43
CA LEU A 108 15.78 -29.25 -23.30
C LEU A 108 15.61 -30.77 -23.56
N PRO A 109 14.53 -31.29 -24.21
CA PRO A 109 13.66 -30.61 -25.19
C PRO A 109 12.13 -30.83 -25.12
N HIS A 110 11.45 -30.20 -26.08
CA HIS A 110 10.01 -30.00 -26.26
C HIS A 110 9.12 -31.25 -26.36
N THR A 111 7.86 -31.12 -25.92
CA THR A 111 6.67 -31.12 -26.81
C THR A 111 5.42 -30.56 -26.11
N THR A 112 4.38 -30.20 -26.87
CA THR A 112 3.07 -29.63 -26.44
C THR A 112 3.11 -28.30 -25.65
N SER A 113 3.05 -27.15 -26.35
CA SER A 113 2.89 -25.82 -25.71
C SER A 113 2.37 -24.73 -26.69
N GLU A 114 1.04 -24.61 -26.82
CA GLU A 114 0.38 -23.57 -27.65
C GLU A 114 -0.83 -22.85 -27.01
N LEU A 115 -1.33 -23.27 -25.83
CA LEU A 115 -2.47 -22.62 -25.15
C LEU A 115 -2.16 -22.05 -23.75
N LEU A 116 -0.88 -21.89 -23.41
CA LEU A 116 -0.44 -21.38 -22.08
C LEU A 116 0.69 -20.33 -22.11
N LYS A 117 1.12 -19.90 -23.31
CA LYS A 117 2.24 -18.95 -23.50
C LYS A 117 1.90 -17.46 -23.29
N ALA A 118 0.67 -17.15 -22.85
CA ALA A 118 0.19 -15.77 -22.70
C ALA A 118 0.29 -15.21 -21.26
N SER A 119 0.81 -15.97 -20.30
CA SER A 119 0.78 -15.60 -18.86
C SER A 119 2.12 -15.76 -18.12
N ILE A 120 3.13 -16.39 -18.74
CA ILE A 120 4.48 -16.55 -18.17
C ILE A 120 5.50 -16.36 -19.29
N ASP A 121 6.18 -15.21 -19.29
CA ASP A 121 7.43 -14.94 -20.01
C ASP A 121 8.40 -14.29 -19.01
N ASP A 122 9.70 -14.59 -19.11
CA ASP A 122 10.61 -14.63 -17.95
C ASP A 122 11.11 -13.25 -17.44
N ARG A 123 10.21 -12.43 -16.87
CA ARG A 123 10.55 -11.21 -16.10
C ARG A 123 9.66 -11.05 -14.87
N GLY A 124 10.25 -11.09 -13.67
CA GLY A 124 9.54 -10.99 -12.40
C GLY A 124 8.88 -9.63 -12.16
N PHE A 125 7.56 -9.56 -12.36
CA PHE A 125 6.77 -8.31 -12.38
C PHE A 125 6.21 -7.88 -11.01
N VAL A 126 7.11 -7.74 -10.03
CA VAL A 126 6.86 -6.96 -8.79
C VAL A 126 7.98 -5.92 -8.56
N PHE A 127 9.15 -6.07 -9.19
CA PHE A 127 10.34 -5.24 -8.95
C PHE A 127 10.88 -4.50 -10.20
N LEU A 128 10.06 -4.34 -11.24
CA LEU A 128 10.49 -3.79 -12.55
C LEU A 128 9.98 -2.37 -12.85
N ALA A 129 9.81 -1.53 -11.82
CA ALA A 129 9.66 -0.08 -11.99
C ALA A 129 11.01 0.69 -11.89
N LEU A 130 12.11 0.00 -11.54
CA LEU A 130 13.21 0.63 -10.79
C LEU A 130 14.66 0.25 -11.18
N ARG A 131 14.88 -0.57 -12.21
CA ARG A 131 16.25 -0.83 -12.72
C ARG A 131 16.34 -0.90 -14.24
N LYS A 132 17.24 -0.06 -14.77
CA LYS A 132 17.64 0.12 -16.19
C LYS A 132 16.57 0.85 -17.04
N ALA A 133 16.96 1.62 -18.06
CA ALA A 133 18.29 1.72 -18.68
C ALA A 133 19.03 3.04 -18.41
N CYS A 134 20.30 2.91 -17.99
CA CYS A 134 21.34 3.87 -18.35
C CYS A 134 22.28 3.14 -19.32
N SER A 135 22.27 3.55 -20.58
CA SER A 135 23.15 3.02 -21.63
C SER A 135 23.26 4.08 -22.73
N SER A 136 24.36 4.82 -22.74
CA SER A 136 24.61 5.91 -23.68
C SER A 136 24.69 5.41 -25.11
N VAL A 137 23.85 5.96 -26.01
CA VAL A 137 24.05 5.88 -27.45
C VAL A 137 23.98 7.31 -28.01
N THR A 138 25.14 7.89 -28.25
CA THR A 138 25.24 9.19 -28.92
C THR A 138 25.00 9.01 -30.41
N PHE A 139 24.01 9.71 -30.97
CA PHE A 139 23.98 10.00 -32.40
C PHE A 139 24.03 11.51 -32.61
N ALA A 140 25.18 11.99 -33.05
CA ALA A 140 25.32 13.31 -33.63
C ALA A 140 24.97 13.24 -35.11
N LEU A 141 24.20 14.20 -35.61
CA LEU A 141 24.14 14.53 -37.03
C LEU A 141 24.30 16.04 -37.16
N SER A 142 25.19 16.43 -38.09
CA SER A 142 25.63 17.82 -38.26
C SER A 142 25.39 18.27 -39.69
N SER A 143 24.85 19.48 -39.84
CA SER A 143 25.05 20.40 -40.97
C SER A 143 24.68 19.99 -42.42
N ASN A 144 24.08 20.97 -43.11
CA ASN A 144 23.97 21.13 -44.57
C ASN A 144 22.99 20.21 -45.33
N GLY A 145 22.18 20.71 -46.28
CA GLY A 145 21.90 22.13 -46.59
C GLY A 145 21.35 22.39 -48.00
N ARG A 146 20.74 23.57 -48.18
CA ARG A 146 20.19 24.17 -49.43
C ARG A 146 18.91 23.49 -49.98
N GLY A 147 17.96 24.21 -50.57
CA GLY A 147 17.83 25.68 -50.68
C GLY A 147 16.71 26.14 -51.63
N GLY A 148 16.35 27.43 -51.56
CA GLY A 148 15.34 28.09 -52.42
C GLY A 148 13.89 28.03 -51.88
N GLY A 149 13.04 29.04 -52.08
CA GLY A 149 13.31 30.38 -52.62
C GLY A 149 12.04 31.22 -52.89
N VAL A 150 11.90 32.34 -52.16
CA VAL A 150 11.10 33.57 -52.44
C VAL A 150 9.72 33.46 -53.10
N GLY A 151 8.68 33.96 -52.42
CA GLY A 151 7.38 34.32 -53.02
C GLY A 151 6.52 35.18 -52.07
N VAL A 152 5.95 36.27 -52.57
CA VAL A 152 5.11 37.23 -51.81
C VAL A 152 3.88 37.59 -52.65
N GLU A 153 2.66 37.52 -52.08
CA GLU A 153 1.63 38.57 -52.21
C GLU A 153 0.37 38.32 -51.36
N ASN A 154 -0.41 39.38 -51.14
CA ASN A 154 -1.76 39.34 -50.56
C ASN A 154 -2.84 39.15 -51.63
N LYS A 155 -3.98 38.54 -51.27
CA LYS A 155 -5.31 39.03 -51.70
C LYS A 155 -6.45 38.55 -50.77
N LYS A 156 -7.54 39.31 -50.77
CA LYS A 156 -8.80 39.10 -50.03
C LYS A 156 -9.90 38.58 -50.99
N MET A 157 -11.03 38.15 -50.41
CA MET A 157 -12.40 38.24 -50.98
C MET A 157 -12.68 37.28 -52.18
N GLU A 158 -13.91 36.80 -52.41
CA GLU A 158 -15.16 36.82 -51.61
C GLU A 158 -16.11 35.67 -51.98
N SER A 159 -17.23 35.60 -51.23
CA SER A 159 -18.54 34.98 -51.51
C SER A 159 -18.81 34.14 -52.78
N THR A 160 -19.63 33.10 -52.59
CA THR A 160 -20.93 32.94 -53.31
C THR A 160 -21.81 31.94 -52.56
N LEU A 161 -23.06 32.32 -52.25
CA LEU A 161 -24.12 31.43 -51.75
C LEU A 161 -25.02 30.95 -52.91
N LYS A 162 -25.63 29.77 -52.75
CA LYS A 162 -26.87 29.41 -53.46
C LYS A 162 -27.67 28.34 -52.71
N GLU A 163 -28.96 28.62 -52.52
CA GLU A 163 -29.93 27.75 -51.84
C GLU A 163 -30.85 27.02 -52.85
N ILE A 164 -31.51 25.96 -52.36
CA ILE A 164 -32.82 25.36 -52.74
C ILE A 164 -33.03 24.29 -51.65
N SER A 165 -33.82 24.49 -50.59
CA SER A 165 -35.27 24.69 -50.42
C SER A 165 -36.09 23.39 -50.31
N ASN A 166 -37.20 23.46 -49.56
CA ASN A 166 -38.22 22.45 -49.26
C ASN A 166 -37.89 21.49 -48.08
N GLY A 167 -38.71 21.34 -47.03
CA GLY A 167 -39.86 22.18 -46.63
C GLY A 167 -40.81 21.53 -45.58
N ALA A 168 -41.17 22.31 -44.54
CA ALA A 168 -42.18 22.03 -43.48
C ALA A 168 -41.93 20.80 -42.56
N SER A 169 -42.41 20.74 -41.31
CA SER A 169 -43.19 21.69 -40.47
C SER A 169 -42.58 21.74 -39.05
N VAL A 170 -42.27 22.89 -38.43
CA VAL A 170 -43.21 23.90 -37.86
C VAL A 170 -44.09 23.26 -36.77
N LEU A 171 -44.17 23.77 -35.53
CA LEU A 171 -43.68 25.05 -34.93
C LEU A 171 -42.20 24.94 -34.43
N ASP A 172 -41.59 25.74 -33.54
CA ASP A 172 -42.01 26.90 -32.69
C ASP A 172 -40.81 27.83 -32.34
N MET A 173 -40.97 28.81 -31.43
CA MET A 173 -39.96 29.84 -31.09
C MET A 173 -39.71 30.09 -29.59
N GLU A 174 -38.47 30.41 -29.21
CA GLU A 174 -38.19 31.63 -28.43
C GLU A 174 -36.80 32.21 -28.78
N SER A 175 -36.50 33.45 -28.36
CA SER A 175 -35.60 34.34 -29.12
C SER A 175 -34.19 34.56 -28.55
N ASN A 176 -33.22 34.72 -29.45
CA ASN A 176 -31.80 34.92 -29.16
C ASN A 176 -31.43 36.41 -29.08
N SER A 177 -30.71 36.83 -28.04
CA SER A 177 -30.26 38.23 -27.84
C SER A 177 -28.82 38.36 -27.30
N LYS A 178 -27.88 37.56 -27.82
CA LYS A 178 -26.44 37.75 -27.53
C LYS A 178 -25.85 38.99 -28.23
N SER A 179 -25.89 40.16 -27.56
CA SER A 179 -24.98 41.28 -27.86
C SER A 179 -24.77 42.24 -26.70
N CYS A 180 -23.71 42.05 -25.91
CA CYS A 180 -22.90 43.11 -25.30
C CYS A 180 -21.60 42.52 -24.74
N VAL A 181 -20.50 43.30 -24.76
CA VAL A 181 -19.20 42.87 -24.22
C VAL A 181 -19.09 43.30 -22.76
N GLY A 182 -18.96 42.34 -21.86
CA GLY A 182 -18.64 42.52 -20.44
C GLY A 182 -17.79 41.34 -19.98
N GLY A 183 -16.68 41.61 -19.29
CA GLY A 183 -15.67 40.59 -18.99
C GLY A 183 -16.11 39.61 -17.90
N GLY A 184 -16.53 38.42 -18.30
CA GLY A 184 -16.53 37.23 -17.45
C GLY A 184 -15.22 36.44 -17.62
N VAL A 185 -14.73 35.83 -16.55
CA VAL A 185 -13.69 34.80 -16.67
C VAL A 185 -14.36 33.54 -17.22
N GLU A 186 -13.85 32.98 -18.31
CA GLU A 186 -14.38 31.75 -18.90
C GLU A 186 -13.88 30.56 -18.06
N ASP A 187 -14.80 29.86 -17.40
CA ASP A 187 -14.45 28.90 -16.36
C ASP A 187 -13.89 27.61 -16.98
N PHE A 188 -12.59 27.39 -16.80
CA PHE A 188 -11.85 26.34 -17.52
C PHE A 188 -12.05 24.93 -16.94
N TYR A 189 -12.75 24.82 -15.81
CA TYR A 189 -12.99 23.57 -15.09
C TYR A 189 -14.50 23.34 -14.93
N GLY A 190 -15.02 22.34 -15.62
CA GLY A 190 -16.44 22.00 -15.55
C GLY A 190 -16.88 21.53 -14.16
N GLU A 191 -18.15 21.80 -13.83
CA GLU A 191 -18.87 21.35 -12.63
C GLU A 191 -18.51 22.02 -11.28
N ASP A 192 -17.92 23.23 -11.27
CA ASP A 192 -18.02 24.13 -10.10
C ASP A 192 -19.43 24.78 -10.04
N HIS A 193 -20.47 23.94 -9.95
CA HIS A 193 -21.88 24.36 -9.84
C HIS A 193 -22.18 24.92 -8.45
N ALA A 194 -21.71 26.15 -8.20
CA ALA A 194 -22.06 26.93 -7.03
C ALA A 194 -23.58 27.25 -7.02
N THR A 195 -24.35 26.47 -6.27
CA THR A 195 -25.66 26.90 -5.78
C THR A 195 -25.49 28.09 -4.86
N GLU A 196 -26.40 29.07 -4.88
CA GLU A 196 -26.26 30.35 -4.14
C GLU A 196 -26.00 30.15 -2.63
N ASP A 197 -26.48 29.04 -2.04
CA ASP A 197 -26.30 28.69 -0.62
C ASP A 197 -24.93 28.09 -0.24
N GLN A 198 -24.02 27.82 -1.20
CA GLN A 198 -22.76 27.12 -0.93
C GLN A 198 -21.53 28.03 -0.92
N PHE A 199 -20.86 28.12 0.24
CA PHE A 199 -19.55 28.73 0.38
C PHE A 199 -18.50 28.07 -0.55
N VAL A 200 -17.73 28.90 -1.25
CA VAL A 200 -16.60 28.50 -2.10
C VAL A 200 -15.35 29.26 -1.66
N THR A 201 -14.23 28.57 -1.49
CA THR A 201 -12.94 29.19 -1.14
C THR A 201 -12.43 30.02 -2.32
N PRO A 202 -12.19 31.35 -2.17
CA PRO A 202 -11.77 32.23 -3.26
C PRO A 202 -10.28 32.08 -3.57
N TRP A 203 -9.91 30.96 -4.19
CA TRP A 203 -8.54 30.66 -4.58
C TRP A 203 -8.01 31.67 -5.60
N THR A 204 -6.76 32.12 -5.41
CA THR A 204 -6.06 32.99 -6.36
C THR A 204 -4.83 32.29 -6.91
N ILE A 205 -4.70 32.25 -8.24
CA ILE A 205 -3.59 31.60 -8.93
C ILE A 205 -2.56 32.66 -9.33
N SER A 206 -1.30 32.44 -8.99
CA SER A 206 -0.18 33.30 -9.35
C SER A 206 1.06 32.48 -9.69
N VAL A 207 1.99 33.04 -10.46
CA VAL A 207 3.21 32.33 -10.89
C VAL A 207 4.19 32.23 -9.72
N ALA A 208 4.36 31.03 -9.19
CA ALA A 208 5.32 30.74 -8.13
C ALA A 208 6.75 31.13 -8.56
N SER A 209 7.40 31.98 -7.76
CA SER A 209 8.76 32.48 -7.99
C SER A 209 9.42 32.84 -6.67
N GLY A 210 10.73 33.12 -6.69
CA GLY A 210 11.50 33.50 -5.51
C GLY A 210 11.35 32.51 -4.35
N TYR A 211 11.16 33.02 -3.13
CA TYR A 211 10.95 32.17 -1.96
C TYR A 211 9.63 31.40 -1.95
N SER A 212 8.60 31.79 -2.71
CA SER A 212 7.36 31.00 -2.80
C SER A 212 7.63 29.67 -3.49
N LEU A 213 8.34 29.69 -4.63
CA LEU A 213 8.77 28.51 -5.37
C LEU A 213 9.76 27.62 -4.60
N LEU A 214 10.55 28.20 -3.67
CA LEU A 214 11.48 27.46 -2.81
C LEU A 214 10.82 26.86 -1.55
N ARG A 215 9.59 27.27 -1.21
CA ARG A 215 8.86 26.81 -0.02
C ARG A 215 7.77 25.80 -0.34
N ASP A 216 7.23 25.85 -1.55
CA ASP A 216 6.31 24.86 -2.13
C ASP A 216 7.03 23.50 -2.34
N PRO A 217 6.65 22.42 -1.65
CA PRO A 217 7.34 21.13 -1.78
C PRO A 217 7.05 20.39 -3.10
N HIS A 218 5.95 20.70 -3.80
CA HIS A 218 5.61 20.09 -5.09
C HIS A 218 6.50 20.62 -6.22
N HIS A 219 6.86 21.91 -6.14
CA HIS A 219 7.62 22.63 -7.15
C HIS A 219 9.11 22.84 -6.81
N ASN A 220 9.52 22.77 -5.54
CA ASN A 220 10.91 22.99 -5.13
C ASN A 220 11.85 21.87 -5.63
N LYS A 221 12.85 22.25 -6.44
CA LYS A 221 13.92 21.37 -6.95
C LYS A 221 15.22 21.44 -6.14
N GLY A 222 15.28 22.29 -5.11
CA GLY A 222 16.50 22.59 -4.36
C GLY A 222 17.64 23.02 -5.29
N LEU A 223 18.80 22.35 -5.19
CA LEU A 223 19.94 22.66 -6.06
C LEU A 223 19.79 22.16 -7.52
N ALA A 224 18.68 21.50 -7.89
CA ALA A 224 18.44 21.02 -9.26
C ALA A 224 17.70 22.04 -10.15
N PHE A 225 17.32 23.21 -9.64
CA PHE A 225 16.98 24.33 -10.53
C PHE A 225 18.18 24.67 -11.40
N THR A 226 18.00 24.62 -12.72
CA THR A 226 19.02 24.98 -13.72
C THR A 226 19.26 26.49 -13.74
N GLY A 227 20.37 26.95 -14.34
CA GLY A 227 20.64 28.39 -14.48
C GLY A 227 19.48 29.18 -15.11
N LYS A 228 18.87 28.63 -16.18
CA LYS A 228 17.70 29.24 -16.84
C LYS A 228 16.50 29.36 -15.92
N GLU A 229 16.16 28.30 -15.17
CA GLU A 229 15.05 28.34 -14.21
C GLU A 229 15.33 29.32 -13.05
N ARG A 230 16.58 29.43 -12.59
CA ARG A 230 16.95 30.38 -11.54
C ARG A 230 16.87 31.84 -12.01
N ASP A 231 17.14 32.09 -13.28
CA ASP A 231 17.04 33.42 -13.88
C ASP A 231 15.58 33.79 -14.18
N ALA A 232 14.78 32.87 -14.71
CA ALA A 232 13.36 33.08 -15.00
C ALA A 232 12.48 33.22 -13.75
N HIS A 233 12.71 32.40 -12.71
CA HIS A 233 11.89 32.38 -11.49
C HIS A 233 12.50 33.15 -10.31
N TYR A 234 13.43 34.09 -10.56
CA TYR A 234 14.03 34.97 -9.55
C TYR A 234 14.71 34.22 -8.38
N LEU A 235 15.38 33.10 -8.66
CA LEU A 235 16.12 32.29 -7.68
C LEU A 235 17.64 32.57 -7.69
N ARG A 236 18.14 33.33 -8.67
CA ARG A 236 19.57 33.68 -8.77
C ARG A 236 20.00 34.47 -7.52
N GLY A 237 21.02 33.97 -6.83
CA GLY A 237 21.47 34.52 -5.54
C GLY A 237 20.77 33.95 -4.30
N LEU A 238 19.56 33.36 -4.43
CA LEU A 238 18.89 32.65 -3.35
C LEU A 238 19.44 31.22 -3.13
N LEU A 239 20.14 30.69 -4.13
CA LEU A 239 20.76 29.36 -4.12
C LEU A 239 22.27 29.45 -4.44
N PRO A 240 23.13 28.65 -3.77
CA PRO A 240 24.55 28.49 -4.13
C PRO A 240 24.75 28.17 -5.63
N PRO A 241 25.84 28.65 -6.26
CA PRO A 241 25.97 28.65 -7.73
C PRO A 241 25.93 27.25 -8.38
N THR A 242 26.33 26.21 -7.65
CA THR A 242 26.33 24.82 -8.12
C THR A 242 24.90 24.33 -8.45
N THR A 243 24.74 23.68 -9.60
CA THR A 243 23.55 22.88 -9.92
C THR A 243 23.85 21.40 -9.63
N VAL A 244 22.94 20.71 -8.95
CA VAL A 244 23.12 19.32 -8.47
C VAL A 244 21.98 18.45 -8.97
N SER A 245 22.28 17.39 -9.72
CA SER A 245 21.29 16.47 -10.30
C SER A 245 20.44 15.75 -9.24
N GLN A 246 19.25 15.29 -9.62
CA GLN A 246 18.34 14.59 -8.71
C GLN A 246 18.99 13.33 -8.10
N ASP A 247 19.73 12.55 -8.90
CA ASP A 247 20.43 11.35 -8.40
C ASP A 247 21.56 11.67 -7.41
N LEU A 248 22.24 12.82 -7.57
CA LEU A 248 23.26 13.25 -6.61
C LEU A 248 22.64 13.82 -5.33
N GLN A 249 21.42 14.39 -5.41
CA GLN A 249 20.63 14.70 -4.22
C GLN A 249 20.15 13.43 -3.50
N VAL A 250 19.64 12.42 -4.23
CA VAL A 250 19.28 11.09 -3.68
C VAL A 250 20.48 10.46 -2.98
N LYS A 251 21.65 10.41 -3.62
CA LYS A 251 22.88 9.89 -3.02
C LYS A 251 23.26 10.63 -1.74
N LYS A 252 23.10 11.96 -1.70
CA LYS A 252 23.34 12.75 -0.49
C LYS A 252 22.33 12.40 0.62
N MET A 253 21.03 12.30 0.31
CA MET A 253 20.03 11.96 1.32
C MET A 253 20.23 10.56 1.89
N MET A 254 20.55 9.54 1.07
CA MET A 254 20.88 8.20 1.58
C MET A 254 22.14 8.18 2.47
N HIS A 255 23.15 8.98 2.15
CA HIS A 255 24.34 9.11 2.99
C HIS A 255 23.98 9.66 4.38
N ASN A 256 23.26 10.79 4.43
CA ASN A 256 22.78 11.40 5.67
C ASN A 256 21.83 10.48 6.47
N LEU A 257 20.93 9.76 5.79
CA LEU A 257 19.97 8.88 6.47
C LEU A 257 20.63 7.70 7.17
N ARG A 258 21.72 7.16 6.62
CA ARG A 258 22.49 6.05 7.20
C ARG A 258 23.33 6.47 8.41
N GLU A 259 23.62 7.76 8.58
CA GLU A 259 24.32 8.29 9.75
C GLU A 259 23.42 8.36 11.01
N TYR A 260 22.10 8.49 10.83
CA TYR A 260 21.16 8.40 11.95
C TYR A 260 21.12 7.00 12.55
N GLN A 261 21.23 6.92 13.88
CA GLN A 261 21.32 5.67 14.62
C GLN A 261 19.93 5.10 14.98
N VAL A 262 18.92 5.97 15.15
CA VAL A 262 17.57 5.56 15.55
C VAL A 262 16.62 5.59 14.35
N PRO A 263 15.79 4.55 14.10
CA PRO A 263 14.83 4.54 12.98
C PRO A 263 13.90 5.76 12.96
N LEU A 264 13.41 6.20 14.12
CA LEU A 264 12.57 7.40 14.25
C LEU A 264 13.26 8.70 13.77
N GLN A 265 14.59 8.82 13.90
CA GLN A 265 15.33 9.97 13.35
C GLN A 265 15.31 9.95 11.81
N ARG A 266 15.40 8.75 11.21
CA ARG A 266 15.27 8.56 9.75
C ARG A 266 13.85 8.85 9.28
N TYR A 267 12.83 8.43 10.02
CA TYR A 267 11.42 8.77 9.75
C TYR A 267 11.22 10.30 9.73
N VAL A 268 11.62 11.00 10.80
CA VAL A 268 11.49 12.47 10.88
C VAL A 268 12.25 13.16 9.74
N ALA A 269 13.46 12.71 9.40
CA ALA A 269 14.22 13.25 8.27
C ALA A 269 13.57 12.98 6.89
N MET A 270 12.84 11.87 6.74
CA MET A 270 12.05 11.56 5.55
C MET A 270 10.79 12.41 5.44
N MET A 271 10.05 12.62 6.53
CA MET A 271 8.87 13.52 6.54
C MET A 271 9.31 14.98 6.32
N ASP A 272 10.38 15.43 6.98
CA ASP A 272 10.99 16.74 6.72
C ASP A 272 11.44 16.87 5.24
N LEU A 273 11.78 15.78 4.54
CA LEU A 273 12.12 15.82 3.11
C LEU A 273 10.87 15.92 2.23
N GLN A 274 9.82 15.14 2.51
CA GLN A 274 8.52 15.21 1.83
C GLN A 274 8.01 16.66 1.85
N GLU A 275 7.97 17.27 3.02
CA GLU A 275 7.52 18.66 3.25
C GLU A 275 8.48 19.75 2.76
N ARG A 276 9.56 19.40 2.06
CA ARG A 276 10.46 20.37 1.41
C ARG A 276 10.64 20.14 -0.08
N ASN A 277 10.51 18.91 -0.56
CA ASN A 277 10.80 18.50 -1.93
C ASN A 277 10.19 17.10 -2.18
N GLU A 278 8.89 17.09 -2.48
CA GLU A 278 8.06 15.91 -2.70
C GLU A 278 8.66 14.97 -3.75
N ARG A 279 9.17 15.56 -4.85
CA ARG A 279 9.79 14.82 -5.97
C ARG A 279 11.11 14.14 -5.58
N LEU A 280 11.91 14.75 -4.69
CA LEU A 280 13.09 14.11 -4.16
C LEU A 280 12.72 13.02 -3.15
N PHE A 281 11.72 13.24 -2.28
CA PHE A 281 11.20 12.22 -1.36
C PHE A 281 10.75 10.97 -2.10
N TYR A 282 9.87 11.09 -3.09
CA TYR A 282 9.37 9.94 -3.83
C TYR A 282 10.45 9.25 -4.67
N LYS A 283 11.37 9.98 -5.33
CA LYS A 283 12.47 9.33 -6.05
C LYS A 283 13.46 8.63 -5.10
N LEU A 284 13.77 9.22 -3.94
CA LEU A 284 14.60 8.61 -2.90
C LEU A 284 13.98 7.31 -2.37
N LEU A 285 12.68 7.35 -2.05
CA LEU A 285 11.91 6.20 -1.57
C LEU A 285 11.83 5.11 -2.63
N MET A 286 11.53 5.45 -3.89
CA MET A 286 11.50 4.48 -4.99
C MET A 286 12.88 3.85 -5.23
N ASP A 287 13.94 4.67 -5.42
CA ASP A 287 15.31 4.20 -5.72
C ASP A 287 15.89 3.26 -4.63
N ASN A 288 15.36 3.30 -3.39
CA ASN A 288 15.89 2.57 -2.23
C ASN A 288 14.77 1.88 -1.40
N VAL A 289 13.66 1.46 -2.04
CA VAL A 289 12.42 1.05 -1.34
C VAL A 289 12.60 -0.05 -0.29
N GLU A 290 13.49 -1.02 -0.53
CA GLU A 290 13.79 -2.13 0.38
C GLU A 290 14.40 -1.66 1.72
N GLU A 291 15.21 -0.59 1.70
CA GLU A 291 15.85 0.00 2.89
C GLU A 291 14.95 1.04 3.58
N LEU A 292 14.10 1.73 2.82
CA LEU A 292 13.30 2.86 3.31
C LEU A 292 11.86 2.52 3.67
N LEU A 293 11.26 1.45 3.14
CA LEU A 293 9.90 1.04 3.51
C LEU A 293 9.77 0.74 5.02
N PRO A 294 10.71 0.04 5.69
CA PRO A 294 10.65 -0.13 7.15
C PRO A 294 10.85 1.17 7.95
N VAL A 295 11.32 2.25 7.31
CA VAL A 295 11.51 3.58 7.91
C VAL A 295 10.26 4.45 7.76
N VAL A 296 9.62 4.48 6.59
CA VAL A 296 8.43 5.33 6.34
C VAL A 296 7.09 4.62 6.62
N TYR A 297 7.11 3.30 6.77
CA TYR A 297 5.95 2.46 7.06
C TYR A 297 6.26 1.51 8.24
N THR A 298 5.64 0.34 8.32
CA THR A 298 5.81 -0.61 9.43
C THR A 298 7.23 -1.18 9.50
N PRO A 299 7.87 -1.25 10.69
CA PRO A 299 7.31 -0.94 12.01
C PRO A 299 7.47 0.53 12.46
N THR A 300 8.38 1.32 11.87
CA THR A 300 8.79 2.64 12.40
C THR A 300 7.64 3.65 12.45
N VAL A 301 6.69 3.60 11.51
CA VAL A 301 5.49 4.48 11.54
C VAL A 301 4.66 4.29 12.81
N GLY A 302 4.64 3.09 13.40
CA GLY A 302 3.95 2.83 14.67
C GLY A 302 4.63 3.53 15.86
N GLU A 303 5.97 3.58 15.87
CA GLU A 303 6.72 4.38 16.86
C GLU A 303 6.47 5.89 16.66
N ALA A 304 6.36 6.33 15.41
CA ALA A 304 6.02 7.71 15.07
C ALA A 304 4.62 8.09 15.60
N CYS A 305 3.59 7.27 15.37
CA CYS A 305 2.25 7.49 15.93
C CYS A 305 2.23 7.48 17.46
N GLN A 306 3.07 6.67 18.12
CA GLN A 306 3.18 6.67 19.59
C GLN A 306 3.83 7.92 20.19
N LYS A 307 4.52 8.73 19.37
CA LYS A 307 5.31 9.90 19.78
C LYS A 307 4.95 11.16 18.97
N TYR A 308 3.87 11.11 18.19
CA TYR A 308 3.60 12.04 17.09
C TYR A 308 3.55 13.49 17.56
N GLY A 309 2.87 13.76 18.68
CA GLY A 309 2.81 15.09 19.30
C GLY A 309 4.18 15.63 19.72
N SER A 310 5.08 14.77 20.22
CA SER A 310 6.45 15.15 20.61
C SER A 310 7.41 15.33 19.42
N ILE A 311 7.08 14.77 18.24
CA ILE A 311 7.89 14.91 17.00
C ILE A 311 7.27 15.85 15.96
N PHE A 312 6.09 16.43 16.26
CA PHE A 312 5.34 17.27 15.34
C PHE A 312 6.13 18.51 14.90
N ARG A 313 6.11 18.83 13.60
CA ARG A 313 6.92 19.91 12.99
C ARG A 313 6.16 20.71 11.95
N ARG A 314 5.56 20.01 10.99
CA ARG A 314 4.72 20.56 9.92
C ARG A 314 3.43 19.73 9.90
N PRO A 315 2.26 20.35 9.77
CA PRO A 315 1.02 19.61 9.57
C PRO A 315 1.11 18.88 8.23
N GLN A 316 0.75 17.60 8.24
CA GLN A 316 0.47 16.83 7.04
C GLN A 316 -1.00 16.41 7.10
N GLY A 317 -1.66 16.29 5.95
CA GLY A 317 -3.05 15.83 5.88
C GLY A 317 -4.07 16.79 6.51
N LEU A 318 -5.24 16.24 6.89
CA LEU A 318 -6.40 17.01 7.33
C LEU A 318 -7.01 16.41 8.61
N TYR A 319 -7.25 17.25 9.61
CA TYR A 319 -7.85 16.88 10.88
C TYR A 319 -9.30 17.36 10.94
N ILE A 320 -10.21 16.49 11.36
CA ILE A 320 -11.64 16.77 11.49
C ILE A 320 -12.08 16.23 12.85
N SER A 321 -12.53 17.10 13.77
CA SER A 321 -12.93 16.68 15.11
C SER A 321 -14.42 16.86 15.36
N LEU A 322 -14.90 16.40 16.52
CA LEU A 322 -16.28 16.66 16.99
C LEU A 322 -16.65 18.15 17.05
N LYS A 323 -15.67 19.07 17.13
CA LYS A 323 -15.90 20.52 17.11
C LYS A 323 -16.30 21.05 15.72
N GLU A 324 -15.97 20.33 14.67
CA GLU A 324 -16.27 20.70 13.28
C GLU A 324 -17.56 20.04 12.75
N LYS A 325 -18.35 19.42 13.63
CA LYS A 325 -19.68 18.86 13.32
C LYS A 325 -20.64 19.96 12.82
N GLY A 326 -21.34 19.68 11.73
CA GLY A 326 -22.13 20.63 10.95
C GLY A 326 -21.32 21.52 10.01
N LYS A 327 -20.00 21.31 9.90
CA LYS A 327 -19.05 22.15 9.13
C LYS A 327 -18.01 21.34 8.35
N ILE A 328 -18.10 20.01 8.27
CA ILE A 328 -17.04 19.20 7.65
C ILE A 328 -16.80 19.59 6.19
N LEU A 329 -17.83 20.00 5.45
CA LEU A 329 -17.68 20.53 4.08
C LEU A 329 -16.85 21.82 4.02
N GLU A 330 -16.95 22.71 5.01
CA GLU A 330 -16.09 23.90 5.13
C GLU A 330 -14.63 23.49 5.37
N VAL A 331 -14.41 22.47 6.21
CA VAL A 331 -13.07 21.93 6.51
C VAL A 331 -12.42 21.31 5.26
N LEU A 332 -13.17 20.51 4.48
CA LEU A 332 -12.69 19.96 3.21
C LEU A 332 -12.31 21.05 2.21
N LYS A 333 -13.07 22.15 2.15
CA LYS A 333 -12.81 23.29 1.24
C LYS A 333 -11.58 24.14 1.62
N ASN A 334 -10.95 23.90 2.76
CA ASN A 334 -9.64 24.47 3.11
C ASN A 334 -8.47 23.70 2.48
N TRP A 335 -8.69 22.46 1.99
CA TRP A 335 -7.64 21.68 1.35
C TRP A 335 -7.31 22.26 -0.05
N PRO A 336 -6.03 22.53 -0.39
CA PRO A 336 -5.68 23.27 -1.60
C PRO A 336 -5.83 22.47 -2.90
N GLU A 337 -5.72 21.14 -2.84
CA GLU A 337 -5.82 20.27 -4.01
C GLU A 337 -7.29 19.90 -4.28
N ARG A 338 -7.89 20.51 -5.30
CA ARG A 338 -9.31 20.27 -5.65
C ARG A 338 -9.58 18.85 -6.19
N SER A 339 -8.63 18.24 -6.91
CA SER A 339 -8.86 16.99 -7.65
C SER A 339 -8.49 15.72 -6.85
N ILE A 340 -9.06 15.54 -5.66
CA ILE A 340 -8.80 14.37 -4.81
C ILE A 340 -9.40 13.10 -5.41
N GLN A 341 -8.55 12.08 -5.58
CA GLN A 341 -8.93 10.78 -6.12
C GLN A 341 -8.89 9.66 -5.08
N VAL A 342 -8.05 9.80 -4.05
CA VAL A 342 -7.89 8.82 -2.97
C VAL A 342 -7.82 9.54 -1.63
N ILE A 343 -8.58 9.06 -0.66
CA ILE A 343 -8.55 9.43 0.76
C ILE A 343 -8.19 8.17 1.54
N VAL A 344 -7.21 8.27 2.43
CA VAL A 344 -7.01 7.30 3.52
C VAL A 344 -7.44 8.00 4.80
N VAL A 345 -8.35 7.38 5.55
CA VAL A 345 -8.98 7.96 6.74
C VAL A 345 -8.93 6.99 7.92
N THR A 346 -8.70 7.50 9.12
CA THR A 346 -8.70 6.74 10.38
C THR A 346 -9.33 7.55 11.52
N ASP A 347 -9.80 6.88 12.57
CA ASP A 347 -10.12 7.50 13.87
C ASP A 347 -9.05 7.20 14.95
N GLY A 348 -8.00 6.46 14.60
CA GLY A 348 -6.91 6.08 15.49
C GLY A 348 -7.29 5.16 16.67
N GLU A 349 -8.44 4.45 16.62
CA GLU A 349 -8.85 3.56 17.72
C GLU A 349 -8.02 2.26 17.79
N ARG A 350 -7.47 1.80 16.66
CA ARG A 350 -6.73 0.53 16.57
C ARG A 350 -5.56 0.65 15.59
N ILE A 351 -4.60 1.52 15.89
CA ILE A 351 -3.36 1.64 15.11
C ILE A 351 -2.55 0.35 15.22
N LEU A 352 -2.44 -0.42 14.13
CA LEU A 352 -1.77 -1.71 14.06
C LEU A 352 -2.22 -2.63 15.24
N GLY A 353 -1.26 -3.30 15.89
CA GLY A 353 -1.42 -3.91 17.22
C GLY A 353 -0.93 -3.03 18.37
N LEU A 354 -0.99 -1.69 18.23
CA LEU A 354 -0.62 -0.71 19.26
C LEU A 354 -1.84 -0.13 19.99
N GLY A 355 -3.03 -0.17 19.37
CA GLY A 355 -4.30 0.24 19.97
C GLY A 355 -4.65 1.71 19.76
N ASP A 356 -5.39 2.29 20.71
CA ASP A 356 -5.91 3.65 20.62
C ASP A 356 -4.79 4.69 20.77
N LEU A 357 -4.48 5.41 19.69
CA LEU A 357 -3.55 6.55 19.67
C LEU A 357 -4.24 7.89 19.34
N GLY A 358 -5.56 7.87 19.11
CA GLY A 358 -6.37 9.06 18.88
C GLY A 358 -5.89 9.89 17.69
N CYS A 359 -5.71 11.18 17.90
CA CYS A 359 -5.37 12.15 16.86
C CYS A 359 -3.91 12.06 16.35
N GLN A 360 -3.08 11.12 16.85
CA GLN A 360 -1.66 11.00 16.49
C GLN A 360 -1.39 10.25 15.17
N CYS A 361 -2.24 10.50 14.16
CA CYS A 361 -2.37 9.69 12.96
C CYS A 361 -2.46 10.56 11.68
N LEU A 362 -2.28 9.94 10.52
CA LEU A 362 -2.29 10.56 9.19
C LEU A 362 -2.90 9.62 8.13
N PRO A 363 -3.41 10.11 6.98
CA PRO A 363 -3.45 11.51 6.55
C PRO A 363 -4.81 12.21 6.73
N ILE A 364 -5.95 11.52 6.80
CA ILE A 364 -7.19 12.12 7.32
C ILE A 364 -7.53 11.47 8.66
N THR A 365 -7.67 12.28 9.69
CA THR A 365 -7.83 11.83 11.07
C THR A 365 -9.11 12.40 11.67
N ILE A 366 -10.05 11.51 12.02
CA ILE A 366 -11.34 11.84 12.63
C ILE A 366 -11.20 11.80 14.15
N ASP A 367 -10.98 12.97 14.76
CA ASP A 367 -10.71 13.10 16.18
C ASP A 367 -12.01 13.18 17.01
N VAL A 368 -12.42 12.03 17.52
CA VAL A 368 -13.56 11.87 18.44
C VAL A 368 -13.14 11.83 19.90
N GLY A 369 -11.88 12.16 20.22
CA GLY A 369 -11.23 11.89 21.50
C GLY A 369 -10.45 10.57 21.50
N THR A 370 -9.88 10.21 22.66
CA THR A 370 -9.15 8.95 22.84
C THR A 370 -9.45 8.35 24.21
N ASN A 371 -9.51 7.02 24.28
CA ASN A 371 -9.67 6.30 25.53
C ASN A 371 -8.33 6.09 26.26
N ASN A 372 -7.21 6.35 25.60
CA ASN A 372 -5.85 6.14 26.10
C ASN A 372 -5.46 7.15 27.20
N GLU A 373 -5.49 6.73 28.47
CA GLU A 373 -5.16 7.58 29.61
C GLU A 373 -3.76 8.21 29.51
N LYS A 374 -2.79 7.53 28.90
CA LYS A 374 -1.44 8.08 28.76
C LYS A 374 -1.48 9.36 27.92
N LEU A 375 -2.26 9.37 26.83
CA LEU A 375 -2.35 10.50 25.91
C LEU A 375 -3.20 11.65 26.45
N LEU A 376 -4.27 11.35 27.17
CA LEU A 376 -5.08 12.38 27.84
C LEU A 376 -4.23 13.21 28.83
N ASN A 377 -3.29 12.55 29.52
CA ASN A 377 -2.36 13.16 30.47
C ASN A 377 -1.02 13.62 29.85
N ASP A 378 -0.75 13.37 28.57
CA ASP A 378 0.49 13.78 27.89
C ASP A 378 0.37 15.23 27.43
N GLU A 379 1.19 16.15 27.95
CA GLU A 379 1.17 17.58 27.59
C GLU A 379 1.35 17.82 26.08
N PHE A 380 2.01 16.91 25.35
CA PHE A 380 2.23 17.01 23.90
C PHE A 380 1.13 16.38 23.04
N TYR A 381 0.11 15.74 23.62
CA TYR A 381 -1.01 15.22 22.83
C TYR A 381 -1.77 16.33 22.08
N ILE A 382 -1.88 16.16 20.77
CA ILE A 382 -2.41 17.17 19.84
C ILE A 382 -3.94 17.15 19.64
N GLY A 383 -4.61 16.10 20.11
CA GLY A 383 -6.04 15.88 19.88
C GLY A 383 -6.97 16.37 20.99
N LEU A 384 -8.26 16.07 20.84
CA LEU A 384 -9.28 16.34 21.84
C LEU A 384 -8.99 15.56 23.13
N ARG A 385 -8.76 16.28 24.24
CA ARG A 385 -8.50 15.74 25.58
C ARG A 385 -9.79 15.27 26.27
N GLN A 386 -10.47 14.32 25.64
CA GLN A 386 -11.70 13.69 26.10
C GLN A 386 -11.71 12.20 25.71
N LYS A 387 -12.57 11.42 26.39
CA LYS A 387 -12.87 10.03 25.96
C LYS A 387 -13.56 10.02 24.60
N ARG A 388 -13.49 8.88 23.90
CA ARG A 388 -14.14 8.72 22.60
C ARG A 388 -15.65 8.94 22.70
N ALA A 389 -16.20 9.78 21.81
CA ALA A 389 -17.64 9.77 21.55
C ALA A 389 -18.06 8.39 21.01
N THR A 390 -19.29 7.97 21.33
CA THR A 390 -19.80 6.65 20.95
C THR A 390 -21.27 6.72 20.51
N GLY A 391 -21.74 5.69 19.81
CA GLY A 391 -23.12 5.62 19.34
C GLY A 391 -23.48 6.75 18.38
N GLN A 392 -24.58 7.45 18.67
CA GLN A 392 -25.20 8.40 17.73
C GLN A 392 -24.29 9.60 17.39
N GLU A 393 -23.54 10.13 18.36
CA GLU A 393 -22.68 11.31 18.12
C GLU A 393 -21.55 10.99 17.12
N TYR A 394 -20.93 9.81 17.29
CA TYR A 394 -19.89 9.27 16.42
C TYR A 394 -20.44 8.91 15.02
N SER A 395 -21.60 8.23 14.97
CA SER A 395 -22.19 7.78 13.70
C SER A 395 -22.74 8.93 12.84
N GLU A 396 -23.16 10.03 13.47
CA GLU A 396 -23.51 11.29 12.80
C GLU A 396 -22.28 11.99 12.21
N LEU A 397 -21.20 12.16 12.98
CA LEU A 397 -19.98 12.81 12.49
C LEU A 397 -19.39 12.08 11.27
N LEU A 398 -19.34 10.74 11.32
CA LEU A 398 -18.89 9.94 10.17
C LEU A 398 -19.89 9.91 9.01
N HIS A 399 -21.19 10.12 9.26
CA HIS A 399 -22.17 10.25 8.17
C HIS A 399 -22.05 11.60 7.47
N GLU A 400 -21.86 12.68 8.23
CA GLU A 400 -21.54 14.01 7.69
C GLU A 400 -20.24 13.97 6.88
N PHE A 401 -19.16 13.37 7.42
CA PHE A 401 -17.88 13.23 6.71
C PHE A 401 -18.03 12.54 5.36
N MET A 402 -18.64 11.36 5.31
CA MET A 402 -18.80 10.62 4.05
C MET A 402 -19.66 11.40 3.04
N SER A 403 -20.72 12.06 3.52
CA SER A 403 -21.59 12.89 2.68
C SER A 403 -20.86 14.12 2.13
N ALA A 404 -20.09 14.82 2.95
CA ALA A 404 -19.30 15.98 2.57
C ALA A 404 -18.16 15.62 1.60
N VAL A 405 -17.46 14.50 1.82
CA VAL A 405 -16.45 13.95 0.89
C VAL A 405 -17.08 13.66 -0.47
N LYS A 406 -18.24 13.00 -0.49
CA LYS A 406 -18.97 12.69 -1.72
C LYS A 406 -19.50 13.93 -2.43
N GLN A 407 -19.95 14.95 -1.69
CA GLN A 407 -20.38 16.23 -2.23
C GLN A 407 -19.22 17.04 -2.83
N ASN A 408 -18.04 17.00 -2.19
CA ASN A 408 -16.90 17.84 -2.58
C ASN A 408 -15.98 17.20 -3.64
N TYR A 409 -15.94 15.86 -3.73
CA TYR A 409 -15.04 15.12 -4.64
C TYR A 409 -15.76 14.09 -5.55
N GLY A 410 -17.08 13.93 -5.42
CA GLY A 410 -17.92 13.12 -6.30
C GLY A 410 -17.90 11.59 -6.06
N GLU A 411 -18.71 10.86 -6.83
CA GLU A 411 -18.90 9.38 -6.73
C GLU A 411 -17.64 8.53 -7.00
N LYS A 412 -16.54 9.15 -7.47
CA LYS A 412 -15.33 8.45 -7.96
C LYS A 412 -14.13 8.55 -7.02
N VAL A 413 -14.25 9.27 -5.90
CA VAL A 413 -13.20 9.33 -4.87
C VAL A 413 -13.14 8.01 -4.11
N LEU A 414 -11.96 7.38 -4.09
CA LEU A 414 -11.70 6.18 -3.28
C LEU A 414 -11.51 6.57 -1.82
N ILE A 415 -12.26 5.96 -0.92
CA ILE A 415 -12.16 6.17 0.53
C ILE A 415 -11.69 4.86 1.17
N GLN A 416 -10.43 4.81 1.56
CA GLN A 416 -9.82 3.72 2.32
C GLN A 416 -9.94 4.03 3.82
N PHE A 417 -10.72 3.22 4.54
CA PHE A 417 -10.73 3.23 6.01
C PHE A 417 -9.52 2.44 6.52
N GLU A 418 -8.76 2.98 7.46
CA GLU A 418 -7.54 2.37 8.02
C GLU A 418 -7.56 2.40 9.56
N ASP A 419 -7.04 1.37 10.25
CA ASP A 419 -6.78 1.36 11.70
C ASP A 419 -7.97 1.68 12.62
N PHE A 420 -9.21 1.60 12.11
CA PHE A 420 -10.44 1.67 12.90
C PHE A 420 -10.58 0.39 13.76
N ALA A 421 -11.19 0.50 14.94
CA ALA A 421 -11.55 -0.71 15.69
C ALA A 421 -12.60 -1.54 14.95
N ASN A 422 -12.48 -2.87 15.07
CA ASN A 422 -13.19 -3.83 14.22
C ASN A 422 -14.71 -3.57 14.13
N HIS A 423 -15.36 -3.20 15.24
CA HIS A 423 -16.79 -2.92 15.26
C HIS A 423 -17.18 -1.76 14.31
N ASN A 424 -16.54 -0.60 14.47
CA ASN A 424 -16.70 0.56 13.61
C ASN A 424 -16.33 0.23 12.16
N ALA A 425 -15.16 -0.38 11.95
CA ALA A 425 -14.68 -0.74 10.61
C ALA A 425 -15.69 -1.63 9.82
N PHE A 426 -16.31 -2.62 10.49
CA PHE A 426 -17.30 -3.50 9.85
C PHE A 426 -18.61 -2.76 9.54
N GLU A 427 -19.07 -1.89 10.45
CA GLU A 427 -20.28 -1.09 10.22
C GLU A 427 -20.08 -0.10 9.06
N LEU A 428 -18.97 0.64 9.06
CA LEU A 428 -18.65 1.64 8.04
C LEU A 428 -18.53 1.00 6.64
N LEU A 429 -17.79 -0.11 6.52
CA LEU A 429 -17.67 -0.83 5.25
C LEU A 429 -19.03 -1.34 4.76
N SER A 430 -19.85 -1.91 5.65
CA SER A 430 -21.20 -2.40 5.31
C SER A 430 -22.15 -1.27 4.88
N LYS A 431 -22.17 -0.16 5.63
CA LYS A 431 -23.03 1.01 5.42
C LYS A 431 -22.69 1.77 4.13
N TYR A 432 -21.41 1.88 3.79
CA TYR A 432 -20.97 2.72 2.68
C TYR A 432 -20.61 2.00 1.38
N ARG A 433 -20.39 0.68 1.37
CA ARG A 433 -20.06 -0.08 0.12
C ARG A 433 -21.14 -0.05 -0.97
N THR A 434 -22.37 0.33 -0.64
CA THR A 434 -23.49 0.51 -1.57
C THR A 434 -23.56 1.93 -2.15
N SER A 435 -23.03 2.92 -1.42
CA SER A 435 -23.25 4.36 -1.67
C SER A 435 -21.99 5.13 -2.05
N HIS A 436 -20.80 4.55 -1.85
CA HIS A 436 -19.49 5.17 -2.06
C HIS A 436 -18.48 4.15 -2.62
N LEU A 437 -17.38 4.63 -3.22
CA LEU A 437 -16.22 3.80 -3.56
C LEU A 437 -15.35 3.62 -2.30
N VAL A 438 -15.67 2.62 -1.47
CA VAL A 438 -14.96 2.36 -0.20
C VAL A 438 -14.14 1.06 -0.21
N PHE A 439 -13.06 1.07 0.57
CA PHE A 439 -12.17 -0.06 0.86
C PHE A 439 -11.76 0.00 2.35
N ASN A 440 -11.28 -1.11 2.92
CA ASN A 440 -10.68 -1.16 4.25
C ASN A 440 -9.62 -2.27 4.26
N ASP A 441 -8.37 -1.92 4.57
CA ASP A 441 -7.22 -2.81 4.44
C ASP A 441 -7.17 -3.85 5.58
N ASP A 442 -7.59 -3.47 6.78
CA ASP A 442 -7.63 -4.29 8.00
C ASP A 442 -8.61 -5.47 7.97
N ILE A 443 -9.89 -5.23 7.67
CA ILE A 443 -10.95 -6.25 7.77
C ILE A 443 -10.73 -7.38 6.76
N GLN A 444 -10.16 -7.04 5.62
CA GLN A 444 -9.85 -7.99 4.57
C GLN A 444 -8.63 -8.88 4.92
N ALA A 445 -7.98 -8.65 6.07
CA ALA A 445 -7.02 -9.58 6.67
C ALA A 445 -7.69 -10.87 7.17
N GLY A 446 -8.26 -10.94 8.38
CA GLY A 446 -8.60 -12.25 8.99
C GLY A 446 -9.71 -13.03 8.28
N THR A 447 -10.96 -12.57 8.40
CA THR A 447 -12.11 -13.21 7.71
C THR A 447 -12.11 -12.95 6.20
N GLY A 448 -11.46 -11.87 5.76
CA GLY A 448 -11.11 -11.68 4.36
C GLY A 448 -10.26 -12.83 3.85
N ILE A 449 -9.03 -13.05 4.33
CA ILE A 449 -8.12 -14.15 3.92
C ILE A 449 -8.83 -15.52 3.90
N ALA A 450 -9.72 -15.81 4.86
CA ALA A 450 -10.51 -17.02 4.83
C ALA A 450 -11.45 -17.10 3.59
N GLU A 451 -12.21 -16.03 3.34
CA GLU A 451 -13.09 -15.87 2.18
C GLU A 451 -12.30 -15.86 0.87
N LEU A 452 -11.13 -15.19 0.87
CA LEU A 452 -10.16 -15.20 -0.22
C LEU A 452 -9.85 -16.65 -0.61
N ILE A 453 -9.28 -17.44 0.31
CA ILE A 453 -8.82 -18.81 0.03
C ILE A 453 -9.97 -19.71 -0.45
N ALA A 454 -11.14 -19.63 0.20
CA ALA A 454 -12.31 -20.41 -0.20
C ALA A 454 -12.72 -20.12 -1.65
N LEU A 455 -12.65 -18.87 -2.08
CA LEU A 455 -13.19 -18.46 -3.37
C LEU A 455 -12.26 -18.69 -4.57
N GLU A 456 -10.95 -18.68 -4.39
CA GLU A 456 -10.02 -19.14 -5.44
C GLU A 456 -10.05 -20.66 -5.54
N MET A 457 -10.17 -21.37 -4.40
CA MET A 457 -10.47 -22.80 -4.44
C MET A 457 -11.76 -23.09 -5.22
N SER A 458 -12.78 -22.21 -5.14
CA SER A 458 -14.01 -22.31 -5.93
C SER A 458 -13.71 -22.14 -7.42
N LYS A 459 -13.07 -21.02 -7.82
CA LYS A 459 -12.67 -20.76 -9.21
C LYS A 459 -11.84 -21.90 -9.82
N GLN A 460 -10.81 -22.37 -9.12
CA GLN A 460 -9.91 -23.43 -9.61
C GLN A 460 -10.59 -24.81 -9.69
N THR A 461 -11.45 -25.17 -8.72
CA THR A 461 -12.08 -26.51 -8.69
C THR A 461 -13.46 -26.58 -9.34
N LYS A 462 -14.03 -25.43 -9.72
CA LYS A 462 -15.42 -25.25 -10.18
C LYS A 462 -16.48 -25.76 -9.18
N ALA A 463 -16.13 -25.88 -7.91
CA ALA A 463 -17.05 -26.23 -6.83
C ALA A 463 -17.66 -24.96 -6.19
N PRO A 464 -18.91 -25.00 -5.71
CA PRO A 464 -19.52 -23.87 -5.00
C PRO A 464 -18.68 -23.42 -3.79
N VAL A 465 -18.64 -22.11 -3.52
CA VAL A 465 -17.90 -21.55 -2.37
C VAL A 465 -18.29 -22.18 -1.03
N GLN A 466 -19.56 -22.57 -0.88
CA GLN A 466 -20.08 -23.24 0.31
C GLN A 466 -19.38 -24.59 0.58
N GLU A 467 -18.87 -25.28 -0.45
CA GLU A 467 -18.09 -26.51 -0.30
C GLU A 467 -16.60 -26.25 -0.03
N THR A 468 -16.06 -25.13 -0.53
CA THR A 468 -14.66 -24.79 -0.33
C THR A 468 -14.41 -24.13 1.03
N ARG A 469 -15.38 -23.40 1.60
CA ARG A 469 -15.32 -22.89 2.99
C ARG A 469 -15.12 -23.99 4.03
N LYS A 470 -15.68 -25.19 3.82
CA LYS A 470 -15.54 -26.35 4.74
C LYS A 470 -14.09 -26.81 4.96
N LYS A 471 -13.15 -26.33 4.15
CA LYS A 471 -11.70 -26.57 4.31
C LYS A 471 -11.00 -25.50 5.17
N VAL A 472 -11.65 -24.38 5.44
CA VAL A 472 -11.08 -23.21 6.12
C VAL A 472 -11.77 -23.01 7.46
N TRP A 473 -10.98 -22.96 8.52
CA TRP A 473 -11.43 -22.96 9.92
C TRP A 473 -10.89 -21.72 10.61
N LEU A 474 -11.69 -21.07 11.45
CA LEU A 474 -11.29 -19.85 12.16
C LEU A 474 -11.26 -20.10 13.67
N VAL A 475 -10.27 -19.53 14.36
CA VAL A 475 -10.14 -19.57 15.82
C VAL A 475 -10.12 -18.13 16.33
N ASP A 476 -10.98 -17.82 17.32
CA ASP A 476 -11.03 -16.51 17.95
C ASP A 476 -10.85 -16.61 19.48
N SER A 477 -10.87 -15.48 20.20
CA SER A 477 -10.67 -15.46 21.67
C SER A 477 -11.69 -16.25 22.53
N LYS A 478 -12.72 -16.87 21.94
CA LYS A 478 -13.63 -17.83 22.59
C LYS A 478 -13.42 -19.28 22.09
N GLY A 479 -12.37 -19.51 21.29
CA GLY A 479 -12.03 -20.79 20.66
C GLY A 479 -12.39 -20.86 19.17
N LEU A 480 -12.40 -22.08 18.65
CA LEU A 480 -12.81 -22.44 17.29
C LEU A 480 -14.23 -21.93 16.97
N ILE A 481 -14.40 -21.39 15.76
CA ILE A 481 -15.69 -20.96 15.22
C ILE A 481 -16.43 -22.19 14.71
N VAL A 482 -17.59 -22.48 15.31
CA VAL A 482 -18.37 -23.71 15.11
C VAL A 482 -19.88 -23.44 15.17
N SER A 483 -20.69 -24.35 14.61
CA SER A 483 -22.14 -24.20 14.47
C SER A 483 -22.87 -23.94 15.79
N SER A 484 -22.48 -24.62 16.88
CA SER A 484 -23.03 -24.44 18.23
C SER A 484 -22.77 -23.07 18.85
N ARG A 485 -21.94 -22.23 18.22
CA ARG A 485 -21.72 -20.82 18.62
C ARG A 485 -22.49 -19.82 17.76
N LYS A 486 -23.18 -20.23 16.68
CA LYS A 486 -23.59 -19.36 15.57
C LYS A 486 -24.36 -18.10 16.00
N ASP A 487 -25.32 -18.23 16.91
CA ASP A 487 -26.15 -17.12 17.38
C ASP A 487 -25.39 -16.08 18.22
N SER A 488 -24.17 -16.42 18.67
CA SER A 488 -23.26 -15.54 19.40
C SER A 488 -22.14 -14.93 18.53
N LEU A 489 -22.16 -15.20 17.23
CA LEU A 489 -21.17 -14.72 16.25
C LEU A 489 -21.71 -13.55 15.43
N GLN A 490 -20.84 -12.58 15.18
CA GLN A 490 -21.07 -11.52 14.19
C GLN A 490 -21.34 -12.14 12.81
N HIS A 491 -22.21 -11.52 12.00
CA HIS A 491 -22.70 -12.10 10.75
C HIS A 491 -21.59 -12.64 9.83
N PHE A 492 -20.52 -11.86 9.63
CA PHE A 492 -19.37 -12.23 8.79
C PHE A 492 -18.58 -13.47 9.26
N LYS A 493 -18.72 -13.89 10.53
CA LYS A 493 -18.14 -15.14 11.05
C LYS A 493 -19.03 -16.36 10.82
N GLN A 494 -20.33 -16.20 10.63
CA GLN A 494 -21.28 -17.30 10.53
C GLN A 494 -21.06 -18.24 9.31
N PRO A 495 -20.54 -17.78 8.14
CA PRO A 495 -20.14 -18.68 7.04
C PRO A 495 -19.01 -19.67 7.38
N TRP A 496 -18.33 -19.49 8.51
CA TRP A 496 -17.24 -20.33 9.01
C TRP A 496 -17.63 -21.21 10.20
N ALA A 497 -18.89 -21.11 10.65
CA ALA A 497 -19.43 -21.84 11.80
C ALA A 497 -19.81 -23.28 11.41
N HIS A 498 -18.80 -24.08 11.05
CA HIS A 498 -18.95 -25.48 10.63
C HIS A 498 -19.39 -26.38 11.79
N GLU A 499 -20.00 -27.52 11.47
CA GLU A 499 -20.35 -28.54 12.46
C GLU A 499 -19.08 -29.20 13.03
N HIS A 500 -18.79 -28.93 14.31
CA HIS A 500 -17.66 -29.45 15.05
C HIS A 500 -17.83 -29.16 16.56
N GLU A 501 -17.21 -29.96 17.42
CA GLU A 501 -17.16 -29.70 18.87
C GLU A 501 -16.43 -28.39 19.21
N PRO A 502 -16.85 -27.63 20.25
CA PRO A 502 -16.16 -26.41 20.67
C PRO A 502 -14.75 -26.68 21.20
N VAL A 503 -13.73 -26.14 20.54
CA VAL A 503 -12.32 -26.24 20.97
C VAL A 503 -11.83 -24.87 21.46
N LYS A 504 -11.37 -24.77 22.72
CA LYS A 504 -11.14 -23.46 23.38
C LYS A 504 -9.83 -22.75 23.01
N ASN A 505 -8.77 -23.46 22.65
CA ASN A 505 -7.44 -22.90 22.38
C ASN A 505 -6.91 -23.30 21.00
N LEU A 506 -5.90 -22.57 20.50
CA LEU A 506 -5.33 -22.80 19.17
C LEU A 506 -4.61 -24.16 19.06
N LEU A 507 -3.85 -24.56 20.07
CA LEU A 507 -3.05 -25.78 20.04
C LEU A 507 -3.93 -27.02 19.82
N ASP A 508 -5.04 -27.12 20.55
CA ASP A 508 -5.98 -28.22 20.39
C ASP A 508 -6.79 -28.11 19.10
N ALA A 509 -7.09 -26.89 18.63
CA ALA A 509 -7.70 -26.69 17.31
C ALA A 509 -6.76 -27.19 16.19
N VAL A 510 -5.45 -26.91 16.28
CA VAL A 510 -4.43 -27.41 15.36
C VAL A 510 -4.31 -28.94 15.43
N LYS A 511 -4.28 -29.54 16.64
CA LYS A 511 -4.23 -31.00 16.82
C LYS A 511 -5.46 -31.73 16.27
N VAL A 512 -6.66 -31.16 16.41
CA VAL A 512 -7.92 -31.81 15.99
C VAL A 512 -8.23 -31.55 14.52
N ILE A 513 -8.12 -30.31 14.05
CA ILE A 513 -8.37 -29.96 12.65
C ILE A 513 -7.27 -30.53 11.75
N LYS A 514 -6.01 -30.55 12.20
CA LYS A 514 -4.80 -30.93 11.43
C LYS A 514 -4.68 -30.15 10.11
N PRO A 515 -4.51 -28.81 10.17
CA PRO A 515 -4.39 -27.98 8.98
C PRO A 515 -3.04 -28.14 8.28
N THR A 516 -3.03 -27.94 6.96
CA THR A 516 -1.82 -27.86 6.13
C THR A 516 -1.25 -26.44 6.08
N VAL A 517 -2.10 -25.44 6.35
CA VAL A 517 -1.75 -24.01 6.38
C VAL A 517 -2.31 -23.41 7.67
N LEU A 518 -1.46 -22.69 8.40
CA LEU A 518 -1.81 -21.92 9.59
C LEU A 518 -1.50 -20.45 9.34
N ILE A 519 -2.49 -19.56 9.52
CA ILE A 519 -2.37 -18.12 9.26
C ILE A 519 -2.74 -17.35 10.53
N GLY A 520 -1.88 -16.42 10.94
CA GLY A 520 -2.04 -15.54 12.08
C GLY A 520 -2.43 -14.15 11.62
N THR A 521 -3.60 -13.69 12.09
CA THR A 521 -4.16 -12.35 11.87
C THR A 521 -4.81 -11.87 13.18
N SER A 522 -4.10 -12.05 14.28
CA SER A 522 -4.65 -11.88 15.64
C SER A 522 -4.40 -10.50 16.26
N GLY A 523 -3.35 -9.80 15.83
CA GLY A 523 -2.81 -8.64 16.54
C GLY A 523 -2.19 -8.97 17.91
N VAL A 524 -1.92 -10.26 18.20
CA VAL A 524 -1.42 -10.75 19.50
C VAL A 524 -0.18 -11.62 19.30
N GLY A 525 0.97 -11.09 19.75
CA GLY A 525 2.26 -11.75 19.63
C GLY A 525 2.36 -13.10 20.36
N GLN A 526 3.30 -13.94 19.89
CA GLN A 526 3.69 -15.23 20.52
C GLN A 526 2.56 -16.28 20.66
N THR A 527 1.42 -16.11 19.96
CA THR A 527 0.31 -17.07 20.00
C THR A 527 0.55 -18.36 19.21
N PHE A 528 1.53 -18.39 18.29
CA PHE A 528 2.03 -19.61 17.67
C PHE A 528 3.19 -20.17 18.49
N THR A 529 2.87 -20.74 19.67
CA THR A 529 3.88 -21.31 20.57
C THR A 529 4.64 -22.47 19.94
N LYS A 530 5.76 -22.87 20.56
CA LYS A 530 6.55 -24.03 20.15
C LYS A 530 5.70 -25.28 19.92
N GLU A 531 4.76 -25.57 20.83
CA GLU A 531 3.87 -26.73 20.73
C GLU A 531 2.93 -26.65 19.52
N VAL A 532 2.52 -25.43 19.12
CA VAL A 532 1.68 -25.20 17.93
C VAL A 532 2.49 -25.46 16.65
N VAL A 533 3.73 -24.98 16.58
CA VAL A 533 4.61 -25.18 15.41
C VAL A 533 5.10 -26.63 15.32
N GLU A 534 5.49 -27.25 16.44
CA GLU A 534 5.84 -28.68 16.48
C GLU A 534 4.63 -29.56 16.15
N ALA A 535 3.43 -29.22 16.61
CA ALA A 535 2.20 -29.92 16.19
C ALA A 535 1.99 -29.79 14.67
N MET A 536 2.03 -28.58 14.11
CA MET A 536 1.96 -28.34 12.66
C MET A 536 3.00 -29.16 11.89
N ALA A 537 4.22 -29.24 12.40
CA ALA A 537 5.34 -29.94 11.78
C ALA A 537 5.28 -31.48 11.98
N SER A 538 4.46 -31.98 12.91
CA SER A 538 4.31 -33.42 13.20
C SER A 538 3.45 -34.17 12.17
N PHE A 539 2.46 -33.51 11.57
CA PHE A 539 1.55 -34.10 10.58
C PHE A 539 1.62 -33.47 9.19
N ASN A 540 2.47 -32.46 8.99
CA ASN A 540 2.83 -31.93 7.67
C ASN A 540 4.32 -32.14 7.41
N GLU A 541 4.68 -32.61 6.21
CA GLU A 541 6.09 -32.64 5.76
C GLU A 541 6.65 -31.22 5.67
N LYS A 542 5.87 -30.30 5.09
CA LYS A 542 6.17 -28.87 4.95
C LYS A 542 4.95 -28.05 5.43
N PRO A 543 4.86 -27.68 6.72
CA PRO A 543 3.77 -26.84 7.20
C PRO A 543 3.90 -25.43 6.61
N VAL A 544 2.80 -24.84 6.14
CA VAL A 544 2.77 -23.41 5.80
C VAL A 544 2.33 -22.64 7.04
N ILE A 545 3.12 -21.65 7.47
CA ILE A 545 2.92 -20.89 8.70
C ILE A 545 3.12 -19.40 8.39
N PHE A 546 2.04 -18.62 8.40
CA PHE A 546 2.09 -17.18 8.16
C PHE A 546 1.77 -16.42 9.45
N ALA A 547 2.66 -15.55 9.92
CA ALA A 547 2.48 -14.72 11.11
C ALA A 547 2.32 -13.24 10.71
N LEU A 548 1.10 -12.85 10.33
CA LEU A 548 0.85 -11.60 9.59
C LEU A 548 0.59 -10.38 10.49
N SER A 549 0.56 -10.56 11.82
CA SER A 549 0.32 -9.47 12.75
C SER A 549 1.48 -8.47 12.84
N ASN A 550 1.14 -7.19 13.05
CA ASN A 550 2.06 -6.05 13.02
C ASN A 550 1.93 -5.17 14.27
N PRO A 551 3.00 -4.48 14.73
CA PRO A 551 4.40 -4.62 14.28
C PRO A 551 5.04 -5.92 14.78
N THR A 552 6.36 -6.09 14.63
CA THR A 552 7.11 -7.33 14.95
C THR A 552 6.83 -7.89 16.35
N SER A 553 6.59 -7.04 17.36
CA SER A 553 6.24 -7.45 18.73
C SER A 553 4.88 -8.16 18.85
N GLN A 554 4.01 -8.02 17.85
CA GLN A 554 2.70 -8.66 17.76
C GLN A 554 2.67 -9.83 16.76
N SER A 555 3.79 -10.16 16.13
CA SER A 555 3.90 -11.33 15.24
C SER A 555 3.62 -12.62 16.03
N GLU A 556 2.77 -13.51 15.49
CA GLU A 556 2.35 -14.73 16.17
C GLU A 556 3.52 -15.65 16.56
N CYS A 557 4.60 -15.64 15.77
CA CYS A 557 5.95 -16.09 16.13
C CYS A 557 6.99 -15.37 15.25
N THR A 558 8.27 -15.54 15.54
CA THR A 558 9.38 -15.06 14.71
C THR A 558 9.79 -16.06 13.63
N ALA A 559 10.55 -15.59 12.62
CA ALA A 559 11.13 -16.48 11.61
C ALA A 559 12.07 -17.53 12.21
N GLU A 560 12.90 -17.13 13.18
CA GLU A 560 13.85 -18.00 13.88
C GLU A 560 13.13 -19.17 14.56
N GLU A 561 12.09 -18.85 15.34
CA GLU A 561 11.24 -19.83 15.99
C GLU A 561 10.52 -20.76 14.99
N ALA A 562 9.94 -20.19 13.91
CA ALA A 562 9.22 -20.96 12.91
C ALA A 562 10.13 -21.97 12.17
N TYR A 563 11.35 -21.59 11.82
CA TYR A 563 12.32 -22.51 11.21
C TYR A 563 12.87 -23.51 12.23
N THR A 564 13.30 -23.05 13.42
CA THR A 564 13.88 -23.93 14.44
C THR A 564 12.88 -24.97 14.95
N TRP A 565 11.64 -24.61 15.29
CA TRP A 565 10.64 -25.54 15.79
C TRP A 565 10.05 -26.47 14.70
N SER A 566 10.08 -26.07 13.43
CA SER A 566 9.71 -26.96 12.31
C SER A 566 10.84 -27.85 11.81
N LYS A 567 12.08 -27.62 12.27
CA LYS A 567 13.34 -28.20 11.77
C LYS A 567 13.63 -27.85 10.31
N GLY A 568 13.57 -26.56 9.98
CA GLY A 568 13.82 -26.02 8.64
C GLY A 568 12.77 -26.37 7.57
N ARG A 569 11.62 -26.92 7.97
CA ARG A 569 10.60 -27.44 7.04
C ARG A 569 9.42 -26.50 6.80
N ALA A 570 9.24 -25.48 7.64
CA ALA A 570 8.16 -24.51 7.47
C ALA A 570 8.35 -23.67 6.19
N ILE A 571 7.25 -23.44 5.48
CA ILE A 571 7.12 -22.35 4.52
C ILE A 571 6.58 -21.17 5.32
N PHE A 572 7.48 -20.27 5.71
CA PHE A 572 7.17 -19.14 6.60
C PHE A 572 7.10 -17.81 5.86
N ALA A 573 6.16 -16.97 6.28
CA ALA A 573 6.06 -15.56 5.90
C ALA A 573 5.49 -14.73 7.06
N SER A 574 5.81 -13.44 7.13
CA SER A 574 5.44 -12.57 8.24
C SER A 574 4.86 -11.22 7.79
N GLY A 575 4.08 -10.56 8.64
CA GLY A 575 3.54 -9.22 8.37
C GLY A 575 4.63 -8.15 8.46
N SER A 576 5.43 -8.22 9.51
CA SER A 576 6.63 -7.39 9.73
C SER A 576 7.89 -8.07 9.20
N PRO A 577 8.96 -7.30 8.86
CA PRO A 577 10.20 -7.88 8.38
C PRO A 577 10.96 -8.63 9.50
N PHE A 578 11.68 -9.68 9.10
CA PHE A 578 12.66 -10.41 9.91
C PHE A 578 13.93 -10.62 9.10
N ASP A 579 15.08 -10.69 9.78
CA ASP A 579 16.36 -10.99 9.16
C ASP A 579 16.43 -12.44 8.61
N PRO A 580 17.36 -12.74 7.69
CA PRO A 580 17.60 -14.12 7.25
C PRO A 580 18.09 -15.02 8.39
N VAL A 581 17.50 -16.20 8.50
CA VAL A 581 17.79 -17.20 9.55
C VAL A 581 18.71 -18.28 9.00
N GLU A 582 19.77 -18.66 9.73
CA GLU A 582 20.58 -19.83 9.38
C GLU A 582 20.19 -21.04 10.25
N TYR A 583 19.72 -22.11 9.62
CA TYR A 583 19.36 -23.36 10.28
C TYR A 583 20.02 -24.55 9.59
N GLU A 584 20.78 -25.36 10.35
CA GLU A 584 21.53 -26.53 9.87
C GLU A 584 22.40 -26.26 8.62
N GLY A 585 23.11 -25.11 8.61
CA GLY A 585 24.02 -24.71 7.52
C GLY A 585 23.30 -24.24 6.25
N LYS A 586 21.99 -23.95 6.33
CA LYS A 586 21.19 -23.37 5.26
C LYS A 586 20.56 -22.05 5.71
N VAL A 587 20.75 -21.01 4.91
CA VAL A 587 20.09 -19.71 5.10
C VAL A 587 18.66 -19.75 4.54
N TYR A 588 17.73 -19.17 5.29
CA TYR A 588 16.32 -18.99 4.97
C TYR A 588 16.01 -17.50 5.00
N THR A 589 15.55 -16.94 3.88
CA THR A 589 15.05 -15.55 3.82
C THR A 589 13.53 -15.58 3.91
N PRO A 590 12.91 -15.12 5.02
CA PRO A 590 11.47 -15.13 5.18
C PRO A 590 10.80 -14.12 4.23
N GLY A 591 9.65 -14.47 3.67
CA GLY A 591 8.86 -13.55 2.83
C GLY A 591 7.98 -12.62 3.68
N GLN A 592 7.80 -11.37 3.26
CA GLN A 592 6.89 -10.44 3.94
C GLN A 592 5.50 -10.42 3.26
N GLY A 593 4.46 -10.82 3.98
CA GLY A 593 3.06 -10.71 3.57
C GLY A 593 2.49 -9.33 3.89
N ASN A 594 3.04 -8.28 3.27
CA ASN A 594 2.67 -6.88 3.53
C ASN A 594 1.55 -6.41 2.59
N ASN A 595 0.53 -5.73 3.11
CA ASN A 595 -0.59 -5.21 2.32
C ASN A 595 -0.17 -4.15 1.28
N ALA A 596 1.02 -3.54 1.44
CA ALA A 596 1.65 -2.67 0.44
C ALA A 596 1.90 -3.34 -0.94
N TYR A 597 1.84 -4.69 -1.03
CA TYR A 597 1.83 -5.38 -2.32
C TYR A 597 0.47 -5.36 -3.04
N ILE A 598 -0.62 -4.99 -2.34
CA ILE A 598 -2.01 -5.02 -2.83
C ILE A 598 -2.58 -3.61 -2.98
N PHE A 599 -2.72 -2.83 -1.89
CA PHE A 599 -3.50 -1.59 -1.92
C PHE A 599 -3.06 -0.55 -2.97
N PRO A 600 -1.75 -0.35 -3.28
CA PRO A 600 -1.35 0.63 -4.30
C PRO A 600 -1.80 0.21 -5.71
N GLY A 601 -1.73 -1.08 -6.01
CA GLY A 601 -2.16 -1.64 -7.29
C GLY A 601 -3.69 -1.68 -7.40
N PHE A 602 -4.35 -2.13 -6.32
CA PHE A 602 -5.81 -2.17 -6.23
C PHE A 602 -6.44 -0.78 -6.40
N GLY A 603 -5.97 0.20 -5.61
CA GLY A 603 -6.40 1.60 -5.71
C GLY A 603 -6.16 2.19 -7.10
N LEU A 604 -4.96 2.03 -7.67
CA LEU A 604 -4.67 2.48 -9.03
C LEU A 604 -5.66 1.87 -10.05
N GLY A 605 -5.94 0.56 -9.95
CA GLY A 605 -6.87 -0.15 -10.83
C GLY A 605 -8.30 0.41 -10.78
N LEU A 606 -8.80 0.78 -9.60
CA LEU A 606 -10.10 1.43 -9.42
C LEU A 606 -10.10 2.84 -10.06
N ILE A 607 -9.07 3.65 -9.79
CA ILE A 607 -8.98 5.02 -10.30
C ILE A 607 -8.84 5.06 -11.83
N ILE A 608 -7.98 4.23 -12.44
CA ILE A 608 -7.78 4.26 -13.90
C ILE A 608 -8.97 3.71 -14.69
N SER A 609 -9.78 2.81 -14.11
CA SER A 609 -11.04 2.35 -14.71
C SER A 609 -12.22 3.30 -14.41
N GLY A 610 -12.05 4.21 -13.45
CA GLY A 610 -13.13 5.05 -12.95
C GLY A 610 -14.24 4.20 -12.33
N ALA A 611 -13.87 3.20 -11.53
CA ALA A 611 -14.83 2.46 -10.71
C ALA A 611 -15.60 3.41 -9.79
N ILE A 612 -16.86 3.09 -9.51
CA ILE A 612 -17.68 3.83 -8.52
C ILE A 612 -18.00 2.99 -7.28
N ARG A 613 -17.82 1.66 -7.31
CA ARG A 613 -18.00 0.75 -6.19
C ARG A 613 -16.95 -0.34 -6.25
N VAL A 614 -16.50 -0.84 -5.10
CA VAL A 614 -15.70 -2.07 -5.01
C VAL A 614 -16.65 -3.28 -5.12
N HIS A 615 -16.36 -4.16 -6.07
CA HIS A 615 -16.90 -5.53 -6.09
C HIS A 615 -15.73 -6.48 -5.80
N ASP A 616 -15.91 -7.43 -4.91
CA ASP A 616 -14.77 -8.06 -4.23
C ASP A 616 -13.99 -9.02 -5.17
N ASP A 617 -14.57 -9.41 -6.33
CA ASP A 617 -13.85 -10.04 -7.47
C ASP A 617 -12.62 -9.24 -7.96
N MET A 618 -12.54 -7.95 -7.62
CA MET A 618 -11.51 -7.02 -8.07
C MET A 618 -10.15 -7.17 -7.36
N LEU A 619 -10.02 -7.97 -6.30
CA LEU A 619 -8.85 -8.02 -5.40
C LEU A 619 -7.59 -8.68 -6.02
N LEU A 620 -7.07 -8.07 -7.09
CA LEU A 620 -5.95 -8.53 -7.90
C LEU A 620 -4.95 -7.37 -8.16
N ALA A 621 -3.92 -7.59 -8.99
CA ALA A 621 -3.02 -6.54 -9.46
C ALA A 621 -3.74 -5.49 -10.33
N ALA A 622 -3.22 -4.25 -10.40
CA ALA A 622 -3.88 -3.08 -11.00
C ALA A 622 -4.52 -3.29 -12.40
N SER A 623 -3.82 -3.96 -13.31
CA SER A 623 -4.32 -4.27 -14.65
C SER A 623 -5.47 -5.27 -14.64
N ASN A 624 -5.43 -6.24 -13.73
CA ASN A 624 -6.47 -7.24 -13.52
C ASN A 624 -7.69 -6.63 -12.81
N VAL A 625 -7.48 -5.72 -11.85
CA VAL A 625 -8.53 -4.90 -11.23
C VAL A 625 -9.27 -4.13 -12.32
N ALA A 626 -8.55 -3.32 -13.11
CA ALA A 626 -9.14 -2.54 -14.18
C ALA A 626 -9.88 -3.43 -15.20
N ALA A 627 -9.27 -4.54 -15.63
CA ALA A 627 -9.91 -5.51 -16.52
C ALA A 627 -11.22 -6.05 -15.93
N LYS A 628 -11.24 -6.34 -14.62
CA LYS A 628 -12.42 -6.87 -13.94
C LYS A 628 -13.51 -5.83 -13.74
N VAL A 629 -13.15 -4.56 -13.50
CA VAL A 629 -14.10 -3.43 -13.45
C VAL A 629 -14.80 -3.27 -14.80
N TYR A 630 -14.08 -3.39 -15.93
CA TYR A 630 -14.69 -3.40 -17.26
C TYR A 630 -15.57 -4.64 -17.52
N GLU A 631 -15.13 -5.85 -17.14
CA GLU A 631 -15.92 -7.09 -17.29
C GLU A 631 -17.24 -7.07 -16.53
N LEU A 632 -17.26 -6.44 -15.35
CA LEU A 632 -18.45 -6.33 -14.50
C LEU A 632 -19.37 -5.17 -14.89
N GLY A 633 -19.02 -4.36 -15.90
CA GLY A 633 -19.79 -3.17 -16.29
C GLY A 633 -19.72 -2.01 -15.30
N LEU A 634 -18.70 -1.99 -14.43
CA LEU A 634 -18.56 -1.03 -13.31
C LEU A 634 -17.61 0.15 -13.63
N ALA A 635 -17.06 0.21 -14.85
CA ALA A 635 -16.10 1.22 -15.28
C ALA A 635 -16.81 2.46 -15.87
N SER A 636 -16.56 3.64 -15.30
CA SER A 636 -17.09 4.91 -15.84
C SER A 636 -16.17 5.61 -16.85
N ARG A 637 -14.91 5.15 -17.02
CA ARG A 637 -14.01 5.65 -18.06
C ARG A 637 -14.13 4.77 -19.30
N LEU A 638 -14.81 5.27 -20.34
CA LEU A 638 -15.06 4.55 -21.59
C LEU A 638 -14.50 5.34 -22.79
N PRO A 639 -14.07 4.68 -23.89
CA PRO A 639 -14.01 3.23 -24.09
C PRO A 639 -12.88 2.55 -23.31
N ARG A 640 -12.96 1.22 -23.16
CA ARG A 640 -11.89 0.39 -22.55
C ARG A 640 -10.60 0.50 -23.38
N PRO A 641 -9.45 0.87 -22.79
CA PRO A 641 -8.16 0.83 -23.47
C PRO A 641 -7.77 -0.59 -23.91
N GLU A 642 -7.22 -0.72 -25.12
CA GLU A 642 -6.80 -2.01 -25.71
C GLU A 642 -5.78 -2.76 -24.84
N ASN A 643 -4.80 -2.04 -24.28
CA ASN A 643 -3.77 -2.58 -23.39
C ASN A 643 -3.84 -1.86 -22.04
N LEU A 644 -4.50 -2.51 -21.07
CA LEU A 644 -4.69 -1.99 -19.72
C LEU A 644 -3.40 -1.92 -18.89
N VAL A 645 -2.38 -2.74 -19.18
CA VAL A 645 -1.08 -2.67 -18.51
C VAL A 645 -0.36 -1.39 -18.93
N LYS A 646 -0.22 -1.17 -20.24
CA LYS A 646 0.41 0.05 -20.80
C LYS A 646 -0.35 1.32 -20.42
N TYR A 647 -1.67 1.24 -20.32
CA TYR A 647 -2.48 2.35 -19.82
C TYR A 647 -2.22 2.63 -18.33
N ALA A 648 -2.21 1.59 -17.47
CA ALA A 648 -1.86 1.74 -16.06
C ALA A 648 -0.46 2.36 -15.86
N GLU A 649 0.54 1.86 -16.58
CA GLU A 649 1.90 2.42 -16.63
C GLU A 649 1.89 3.91 -17.02
N SER A 650 1.11 4.30 -18.03
CA SER A 650 1.00 5.70 -18.47
C SER A 650 0.30 6.62 -17.47
N CYS A 651 -0.46 6.06 -16.51
CA CYS A 651 -1.10 6.81 -15.42
C CYS A 651 -0.25 6.89 -14.14
N MET A 652 0.89 6.18 -14.05
CA MET A 652 1.72 6.21 -12.85
C MET A 652 2.45 7.56 -12.70
N TYR A 653 2.46 8.09 -11.48
CA TYR A 653 3.23 9.28 -11.13
C TYR A 653 4.73 9.03 -11.33
N SER A 654 5.43 10.00 -11.94
CA SER A 654 6.88 9.99 -12.05
C SER A 654 7.48 11.08 -11.14
N PRO A 655 8.38 10.74 -10.20
CA PRO A 655 9.03 11.69 -9.30
C PRO A 655 10.15 12.49 -9.96
N ASN A 656 10.45 12.25 -11.25
CA ASN A 656 11.42 13.03 -11.99
C ASN A 656 11.05 14.53 -11.96
N TYR A 657 12.03 15.39 -11.77
CA TYR A 657 11.81 16.84 -11.79
C TYR A 657 11.23 17.30 -13.14
N ARG A 658 10.26 18.21 -13.08
CA ARG A 658 9.79 18.97 -14.25
C ARG A 658 10.83 20.03 -14.63
N SER A 659 10.70 20.54 -15.86
CA SER A 659 11.41 21.74 -16.30
C SER A 659 10.44 22.91 -16.24
N TYR A 660 10.81 23.97 -15.52
CA TYR A 660 10.05 25.23 -15.48
C TYR A 660 10.60 26.22 -16.52
N ARG A 661 9.83 27.26 -16.84
CA ARG A 661 10.08 28.22 -17.92
C ARG A 661 9.59 29.62 -17.54
#